data_AF-A0A933ZJX2-F1
#
_entry.id   AF-A0A933ZJX2-F1
#
_cell.length_a   1.000
_cell.length_b   1.000
_cell.length_c   1.000
_cell.angle_alpha   90.00
_cell.angle_beta   90.00
_cell.angle_gamma   90.00
#
_symmetry.space_group_name_H-M   'P 1'
#
loop_
_entity.id
_entity.type
_entity.pdbx_description
1 polymer ?
#
loop_
_entity_poly.entity_id
_entity_poly.type
_entity_poly.pdbx_seq_one_letter_code
_entity_poly.pdbx_strand_id
1 'polypeptide(L)'
;MSMIKSRWLSGAGCTLIVGAIAAACGGSGDPLFEGAGAAAGSGGAAGTGGAGGAGGTTNDASAGTGGVAGSAGKAGGATGGAAGTGGSSPCGSCDDGVSCTVDSCKGNKCVHEPDSKLCQADYTCDPLTGCIPSMACATTADCEKKLGGDACKTDIKCDPSKSICTWQALDKDKDGSAPVVCGGKDCDDNDATVHPGASDTCDGKDNDCSGKIDDGATCPGLQKCTSGACVCPADNQCGSECVDKNADPNHCGSCGNACPSAATCKSGTCVCDSNATICSGTCVDLNVDPNNCGTCNAKCATGYSCQNKTCLCAKTPCNGQCIDTASDPYNCGACNHACGAGQTCSSGQCWCPGNVPACNGACPDFSTDPNNCGACGTKCTGGKSCVSGGCVCTGGLTDCSGACVNLANNDNNCGACGTKCALPTKCTNSVCSACPTTDLVILLDESGSTMTTFTNTSITRLQAMVGAAKAFIAEPASANIGVGMQYFPLSTNSCVVSDFAKPAIAVDLLSVPAQLTALNQWLDAQVPTAATPMAVALQGVLQYSKARAQGTGHRVAVVMLTDGIPNDCGTNPSTIDAVNAVQPYAAGTPKVPTYVVGVGDPGQSYDWTPADWNQIAAAGGTGQFYEGKSQAEILADLDAIRTAFATCP
;
A
#
# COMPACT_ATOMS: atom_id res chain seq x y z
N MET A 1 29.69 41.03 12.68
CA MET A 1 30.24 40.98 14.05
C MET A 1 30.35 39.52 14.45
N SER A 2 31.51 38.90 14.21
CA SER A 2 32.52 38.44 15.21
C SER A 2 32.01 37.26 16.06
N MET A 3 32.63 36.08 16.17
CA MET A 3 34.01 35.59 15.92
C MET A 3 33.91 34.08 15.56
N ILE A 4 34.53 33.56 14.50
CA ILE A 4 35.88 32.96 14.39
C ILE A 4 36.37 32.18 15.62
N LYS A 5 36.48 30.84 15.48
CA LYS A 5 37.70 30.09 15.83
C LYS A 5 37.75 28.73 15.10
N SER A 6 38.77 28.61 14.27
CA SER A 6 39.17 27.45 13.47
C SER A 6 39.92 26.40 14.31
N ARG A 7 39.91 25.14 13.87
CA ARG A 7 41.06 24.23 14.01
C ARG A 7 41.08 23.18 12.89
N TRP A 8 42.20 23.15 12.20
CA TRP A 8 42.66 22.15 11.22
C TRP A 8 43.29 20.96 11.93
N LEU A 9 43.24 19.76 11.31
CA LEU A 9 44.39 18.87 11.06
C LEU A 9 43.97 17.59 10.29
N SER A 10 44.64 17.37 9.14
CA SER A 10 45.15 16.11 8.54
C SER A 10 44.23 14.87 8.51
N GLY A 11 43.93 14.18 7.40
CA GLY A 11 44.72 13.91 6.20
C GLY A 11 45.29 12.48 6.24
N ALA A 12 44.64 11.51 5.58
CA ALA A 12 45.23 10.31 4.94
C ALA A 12 44.14 9.29 4.52
N GLY A 13 44.25 8.73 3.31
CA GLY A 13 43.87 7.35 3.03
C GLY A 13 42.68 7.08 2.11
N CYS A 14 42.71 7.53 0.85
CA CYS A 14 41.90 6.91 -0.22
C CYS A 14 42.77 5.91 -0.98
N THR A 15 42.53 4.61 -0.76
CA THR A 15 43.14 3.53 -1.54
C THR A 15 42.31 3.27 -2.78
N LEU A 16 42.92 3.52 -3.93
CA LEU A 16 42.46 3.15 -5.27
C LEU A 16 42.42 1.62 -5.39
N ILE A 17 41.29 1.04 -5.82
CA ILE A 17 41.28 -0.27 -6.49
C ILE A 17 40.76 -0.04 -7.91
N VAL A 18 41.64 -0.31 -8.87
CA VAL A 18 41.41 -0.33 -10.31
C VAL A 18 40.95 -1.73 -10.70
N GLY A 19 39.91 -1.84 -11.53
CA GLY A 19 39.58 -3.10 -12.21
C GLY A 19 38.28 -3.10 -13.04
N ALA A 20 38.42 -2.78 -14.33
CA ALA A 20 37.60 -3.17 -15.50
C ALA A 20 36.09 -2.80 -15.52
N ILE A 21 35.64 -1.83 -16.31
CA ILE A 21 35.37 -1.85 -17.78
C ILE A 21 34.41 -2.97 -18.23
N ALA A 22 33.14 -2.60 -18.42
CA ALA A 22 32.39 -2.86 -19.65
C ALA A 22 31.25 -1.83 -19.78
N ALA A 23 31.28 -1.10 -20.89
CA ALA A 23 30.34 -0.06 -21.27
C ALA A 23 29.08 -0.65 -21.93
N ALA A 24 27.92 0.02 -21.77
CA ALA A 24 27.12 0.52 -22.90
C ALA A 24 25.89 1.32 -22.42
N CYS A 25 25.85 2.58 -22.87
CA CYS A 25 24.71 3.40 -23.34
C CYS A 25 23.35 3.34 -22.62
N GLY A 26 22.68 4.44 -22.27
CA GLY A 26 22.89 5.86 -22.51
C GLY A 26 21.61 6.66 -22.16
N GLY A 27 21.79 7.96 -21.90
CA GLY A 27 20.85 9.12 -21.86
C GLY A 27 19.35 8.89 -21.63
N SER A 28 18.66 9.63 -20.77
CA SER A 28 18.60 11.10 -20.67
C SER A 28 17.59 11.39 -19.55
N GLY A 29 17.82 12.32 -18.62
CA GLY A 29 17.74 13.76 -18.84
C GLY A 29 16.69 14.34 -17.87
N ASP A 30 17.15 14.91 -16.77
CA ASP A 30 16.46 15.81 -15.84
C ASP A 30 15.78 17.00 -16.59
N PRO A 31 14.72 17.66 -16.03
CA PRO A 31 14.85 18.45 -14.81
C PRO A 31 13.73 18.31 -13.77
N LEU A 32 14.17 18.25 -12.51
CA LEU A 32 13.48 18.79 -11.34
C LEU A 32 13.57 20.33 -11.37
N PHE A 33 12.50 21.04 -11.00
CA PHE A 33 12.55 22.14 -10.01
C PHE A 33 11.13 22.59 -9.56
N GLU A 34 10.92 22.44 -8.25
CA GLU A 34 10.12 23.22 -7.28
C GLU A 34 8.65 23.63 -7.48
N GLY A 35 7.86 23.43 -6.41
CA GLY A 35 6.63 24.19 -6.16
C GLY A 35 5.65 23.58 -5.14
N ALA A 36 5.99 23.55 -3.85
CA ALA A 36 4.99 23.66 -2.77
C ALA A 36 4.51 25.13 -2.72
N GLY A 37 3.31 25.55 -2.33
CA GLY A 37 2.10 24.92 -1.80
C GLY A 37 1.14 26.04 -1.35
N ALA A 38 -0.14 25.68 -1.12
CA ALA A 38 -1.20 26.42 -0.38
C ALA A 38 -1.71 27.76 -0.98
N ALA A 39 -2.94 28.24 -0.73
CA ALA A 39 -4.24 27.73 -0.33
C ALA A 39 -5.21 28.94 -0.34
N ALA A 40 -6.49 28.70 -0.68
CA ALA A 40 -7.72 29.38 -0.25
C ALA A 40 -7.97 30.89 -0.51
N GLY A 41 -9.22 31.21 -0.90
CA GLY A 41 -9.78 32.56 -0.71
C GLY A 41 -11.01 32.97 -1.54
N SER A 42 -12.18 32.39 -1.23
CA SER A 42 -13.58 32.89 -1.30
C SER A 42 -14.01 34.24 -1.92
N GLY A 43 -15.24 34.23 -2.49
CA GLY A 43 -16.20 35.35 -2.60
C GLY A 43 -16.39 35.84 -4.04
N GLY A 44 -17.56 36.13 -4.60
CA GLY A 44 -18.93 36.30 -4.11
C GLY A 44 -19.67 37.23 -5.11
N ALA A 45 -20.82 36.78 -5.61
CA ALA A 45 -21.98 37.50 -6.14
C ALA A 45 -21.89 38.64 -7.21
N ALA A 46 -22.84 38.51 -8.15
CA ALA A 46 -23.69 39.54 -8.79
C ALA A 46 -23.19 40.34 -10.01
N GLY A 47 -23.89 40.14 -11.14
CA GLY A 47 -24.76 41.21 -11.67
C GLY A 47 -24.40 41.89 -12.99
N THR A 48 -25.31 41.70 -13.96
CA THR A 48 -25.84 42.69 -14.95
C THR A 48 -25.11 43.00 -16.27
N GLY A 49 -25.92 42.96 -17.36
CA GLY A 49 -25.92 43.82 -18.57
C GLY A 49 -24.70 43.73 -19.51
N GLY A 50 -24.80 43.64 -20.83
CA GLY A 50 -25.80 44.11 -21.79
C GLY A 50 -25.10 44.99 -22.85
N ALA A 51 -25.52 44.87 -24.12
CA ALA A 51 -25.07 45.57 -25.36
C ALA A 51 -23.74 45.07 -25.95
N GLY A 52 -23.68 44.57 -27.20
CA GLY A 52 -23.98 45.22 -28.49
C GLY A 52 -22.63 45.45 -29.19
N GLY A 53 -22.36 45.26 -30.47
CA GLY A 53 -23.08 44.94 -31.70
C GLY A 53 -22.09 45.21 -32.86
N ALA A 54 -22.39 44.66 -34.04
CA ALA A 54 -21.99 45.09 -35.39
C ALA A 54 -20.61 44.75 -36.01
N GLY A 55 -20.72 44.28 -37.27
CA GLY A 55 -19.79 44.49 -38.41
C GLY A 55 -18.70 43.42 -38.58
N GLY A 56 -18.51 42.72 -39.70
CA GLY A 56 -18.92 42.91 -41.08
C GLY A 56 -17.72 42.56 -42.01
N THR A 57 -18.02 42.21 -43.27
CA THR A 57 -17.12 42.05 -44.46
C THR A 57 -16.42 40.69 -44.64
N THR A 58 -16.80 39.85 -45.63
CA THR A 58 -16.60 39.82 -47.12
C THR A 58 -15.41 38.95 -47.53
N ASN A 59 -15.62 37.91 -48.34
CA ASN A 59 -15.12 37.81 -49.73
C ASN A 59 -15.30 36.41 -50.36
N ASP A 60 -15.62 36.48 -51.65
CA ASP A 60 -15.82 35.51 -52.73
C ASP A 60 -14.86 34.30 -52.85
N ALA A 61 -15.38 33.23 -53.48
CA ALA A 61 -14.80 32.71 -54.74
C ALA A 61 -15.79 31.78 -55.49
N SER A 62 -15.99 32.11 -56.77
CA SER A 62 -16.80 31.47 -57.82
C SER A 62 -16.31 30.09 -58.30
N ALA A 63 -17.25 29.29 -58.83
CA ALA A 63 -17.10 28.53 -60.08
C ALA A 63 -18.49 28.22 -60.67
N GLY A 64 -18.70 28.48 -61.96
CA GLY A 64 -20.00 28.38 -62.63
C GLY A 64 -20.03 27.51 -63.89
N THR A 65 -21.23 27.48 -64.49
CA THR A 65 -21.61 27.11 -65.88
C THR A 65 -21.46 25.63 -66.27
N GLY A 66 -22.31 24.95 -67.03
CA GLY A 66 -23.52 25.22 -67.84
C GLY A 66 -23.71 24.01 -68.79
N GLY A 67 -24.92 23.63 -69.24
CA GLY A 67 -25.07 22.48 -70.17
C GLY A 67 -26.47 21.93 -70.49
N VAL A 68 -27.21 22.65 -71.33
CA VAL A 68 -28.13 22.31 -72.46
C VAL A 68 -28.79 20.90 -72.65
N ALA A 69 -30.13 20.95 -72.79
CA ALA A 69 -31.08 20.38 -73.79
C ALA A 69 -31.33 18.88 -74.04
N GLY A 70 -32.63 18.56 -74.23
CA GLY A 70 -33.09 17.43 -75.06
C GLY A 70 -34.60 17.13 -75.09
N SER A 71 -35.30 17.65 -76.11
CA SER A 71 -36.44 17.03 -76.86
C SER A 71 -37.83 16.88 -76.21
N ALA A 72 -38.97 16.84 -76.90
CA ALA A 72 -39.46 17.31 -78.21
C ALA A 72 -40.95 16.88 -78.30
N GLY A 73 -41.82 17.71 -78.91
CA GLY A 73 -42.87 17.20 -79.82
C GLY A 73 -44.35 17.19 -79.40
N LYS A 74 -45.08 18.13 -80.03
CA LYS A 74 -46.25 17.92 -80.93
C LYS A 74 -47.63 18.40 -80.46
N ALA A 75 -48.40 18.81 -81.47
CA ALA A 75 -49.39 19.88 -81.48
C ALA A 75 -50.83 19.44 -81.85
N GLY A 76 -51.78 20.38 -81.72
CA GLY A 76 -53.10 20.44 -82.40
C GLY A 76 -54.29 20.14 -81.48
N GLY A 77 -55.41 20.88 -81.45
CA GLY A 77 -55.92 22.00 -82.25
C GLY A 77 -57.45 22.16 -82.03
N ALA A 78 -58.04 23.19 -82.67
CA ALA A 78 -59.48 23.56 -82.82
C ALA A 78 -60.14 24.30 -81.62
N THR A 79 -60.94 25.38 -81.74
CA THR A 79 -61.69 26.14 -82.80
C THR A 79 -62.31 27.36 -82.06
N GLY A 80 -62.70 28.53 -82.59
CA GLY A 80 -62.79 29.13 -83.92
C GLY A 80 -63.70 30.40 -83.87
N GLY A 81 -63.55 31.28 -84.87
CA GLY A 81 -64.54 32.29 -85.33
C GLY A 81 -64.40 33.73 -84.79
N ALA A 82 -64.56 34.82 -85.55
CA ALA A 82 -64.78 35.10 -86.98
C ALA A 82 -64.62 36.65 -87.12
N ALA A 83 -63.79 37.19 -88.01
CA ALA A 83 -64.10 37.61 -89.40
C ALA A 83 -64.54 39.10 -89.57
N GLY A 84 -63.93 39.79 -90.54
CA GLY A 84 -64.42 41.03 -91.18
C GLY A 84 -63.35 42.13 -91.32
N THR A 85 -62.38 42.09 -92.24
CA THR A 85 -62.39 42.44 -93.69
C THR A 85 -62.51 43.93 -94.05
N GLY A 86 -61.55 44.41 -94.85
CA GLY A 86 -61.57 45.66 -95.63
C GLY A 86 -60.55 46.67 -95.11
N GLY A 87 -59.56 47.16 -95.85
CA GLY A 87 -59.41 47.27 -97.30
C GLY A 87 -58.92 48.69 -97.59
N SER A 88 -57.65 48.81 -97.98
CA SER A 88 -57.00 49.96 -98.64
C SER A 88 -57.07 51.33 -97.99
N SER A 89 -55.93 51.80 -97.51
CA SER A 89 -55.63 53.22 -97.49
C SER A 89 -54.12 53.46 -97.41
N PRO A 90 -53.40 53.68 -98.52
CA PRO A 90 -52.32 54.66 -98.55
C PRO A 90 -52.92 56.10 -98.54
N CYS A 91 -54.05 56.27 -97.83
CA CYS A 91 -54.97 57.41 -97.64
C CYS A 91 -56.22 57.55 -98.56
N GLY A 92 -57.04 56.51 -98.71
CA GLY A 92 -58.39 56.52 -99.34
C GLY A 92 -59.60 56.74 -98.40
N SER A 93 -59.45 56.49 -97.10
CA SER A 93 -60.32 56.99 -96.01
C SER A 93 -59.41 57.04 -94.79
N CYS A 94 -59.10 58.23 -94.30
CA CYS A 94 -58.31 58.40 -93.08
C CYS A 94 -59.22 58.55 -91.85
N ASP A 95 -60.53 58.37 -92.04
CA ASP A 95 -61.52 58.45 -90.98
C ASP A 95 -61.41 57.23 -90.05
N ASP A 96 -61.09 57.47 -88.77
CA ASP A 96 -61.09 56.44 -87.71
C ASP A 96 -62.49 56.19 -87.14
N GLY A 97 -63.52 56.85 -87.69
CA GLY A 97 -64.89 56.79 -87.22
C GLY A 97 -65.13 57.62 -85.96
N VAL A 98 -64.14 58.39 -85.51
CA VAL A 98 -64.24 59.27 -84.35
C VAL A 98 -64.48 60.70 -84.83
N SER A 99 -65.72 61.17 -84.70
CA SER A 99 -66.15 62.45 -85.31
C SER A 99 -65.44 63.72 -84.80
N CYS A 100 -64.55 63.60 -83.81
CA CYS A 100 -63.84 64.71 -83.21
C CYS A 100 -62.32 64.72 -83.43
N THR A 101 -61.78 63.71 -84.11
CA THR A 101 -60.41 63.71 -84.63
C THR A 101 -60.41 64.40 -85.98
N VAL A 102 -59.37 65.20 -86.24
CA VAL A 102 -59.12 65.75 -87.57
C VAL A 102 -58.18 64.80 -88.27
N ASP A 103 -58.75 64.06 -89.22
CA ASP A 103 -58.03 63.03 -89.93
C ASP A 103 -57.33 63.57 -91.16
N SER A 104 -56.01 63.43 -91.18
CA SER A 104 -55.19 63.93 -92.27
C SER A 104 -54.16 62.90 -92.73
N CYS A 105 -53.97 62.82 -94.05
CA CYS A 105 -52.91 62.01 -94.61
C CYS A 105 -51.61 62.80 -94.74
N LYS A 106 -50.59 62.43 -93.98
CA LYS A 106 -49.24 62.99 -94.11
C LYS A 106 -48.27 61.88 -94.45
N GLY A 107 -47.69 61.93 -95.66
CA GLY A 107 -46.66 60.99 -96.10
C GLY A 107 -47.10 59.52 -96.13
N ASN A 108 -48.27 59.23 -96.71
CA ASN A 108 -48.88 57.88 -96.75
C ASN A 108 -49.21 57.27 -95.36
N LYS A 109 -49.17 58.06 -94.28
CA LYS A 109 -49.64 57.65 -92.95
C LYS A 109 -50.87 58.47 -92.57
N CYS A 110 -51.88 57.78 -92.09
CA CYS A 110 -53.07 58.40 -91.54
C CYS A 110 -52.77 58.91 -90.13
N VAL A 111 -53.01 60.20 -89.89
CA VAL A 111 -52.79 60.88 -88.62
C VAL A 111 -54.13 61.42 -88.13
N HIS A 112 -54.52 60.96 -86.95
CA HIS A 112 -55.74 61.33 -86.26
C HIS A 112 -55.34 62.30 -85.14
N GLU A 113 -55.54 63.60 -85.35
CA GLU A 113 -55.18 64.64 -84.39
C GLU A 113 -56.46 65.07 -83.65
N PRO A 114 -56.61 64.78 -82.34
CA PRO A 114 -57.84 65.11 -81.62
C PRO A 114 -58.06 66.62 -81.59
N ASP A 115 -59.21 67.06 -82.12
CA ASP A 115 -59.63 68.46 -82.05
C ASP A 115 -60.92 68.57 -81.24
N SER A 116 -60.77 68.95 -79.97
CA SER A 116 -61.91 69.10 -79.06
C SER A 116 -62.89 70.20 -79.49
N LYS A 117 -62.55 71.03 -80.48
CA LYS A 117 -63.49 72.00 -81.08
C LYS A 117 -64.56 71.33 -81.95
N LEU A 118 -64.33 70.10 -82.39
CA LEU A 118 -65.30 69.30 -83.14
C LEU A 118 -66.35 68.64 -82.24
N CYS A 119 -66.14 68.66 -80.93
CA CYS A 119 -67.13 68.22 -79.95
C CYS A 119 -68.10 69.34 -79.57
N GLN A 120 -69.27 68.97 -79.05
CA GLN A 120 -70.19 69.93 -78.42
C GLN A 120 -69.48 70.64 -77.26
N ALA A 121 -69.95 71.84 -76.91
CA ALA A 121 -69.46 72.55 -75.73
C ALA A 121 -69.50 71.62 -74.50
N ASP A 122 -68.43 71.64 -73.71
CA ASP A 122 -68.19 70.76 -72.55
C ASP A 122 -67.85 69.29 -72.86
N TYR A 123 -67.39 68.97 -74.08
CA TYR A 123 -66.84 67.67 -74.45
C TYR A 123 -65.40 67.80 -74.98
N THR A 124 -64.52 66.87 -74.60
CA THR A 124 -63.13 66.80 -75.09
C THR A 124 -63.03 65.61 -76.02
N CYS A 125 -62.25 65.73 -77.09
CA CYS A 125 -62.05 64.60 -77.98
C CYS A 125 -61.09 63.58 -77.35
N ASP A 126 -61.60 62.39 -77.03
CA ASP A 126 -60.79 61.22 -76.74
C ASP A 126 -60.54 60.45 -78.05
N PRO A 127 -59.28 60.20 -78.43
CA PRO A 127 -58.94 59.58 -79.72
C PRO A 127 -59.46 58.15 -79.92
N LEU A 128 -59.99 57.48 -78.89
CA LEU A 128 -60.45 56.09 -78.95
C LEU A 128 -61.97 55.97 -78.82
N THR A 129 -62.59 56.87 -78.05
CA THR A 129 -64.01 56.77 -77.66
C THR A 129 -64.86 57.94 -78.17
N GLY A 130 -64.22 58.94 -78.76
CA GLY A 130 -64.84 60.12 -79.35
C GLY A 130 -65.12 61.24 -78.37
N CYS A 131 -66.14 62.03 -78.62
CA CYS A 131 -66.49 63.12 -77.72
C CYS A 131 -66.97 62.53 -76.40
N ILE A 132 -66.08 62.51 -75.41
CA ILE A 132 -66.44 62.20 -74.04
C ILE A 132 -66.74 63.50 -73.30
N PRO A 133 -67.67 63.48 -72.33
CA PRO A 133 -67.93 64.65 -71.51
C PRO A 133 -66.59 65.15 -70.98
N SER A 134 -66.30 66.41 -71.27
CA SER A 134 -65.05 67.02 -70.89
C SER A 134 -64.97 66.91 -69.38
N MET A 135 -63.95 66.20 -68.90
CA MET A 135 -63.53 66.29 -67.51
C MET A 135 -63.08 67.71 -67.18
N ALA A 136 -63.18 68.66 -68.11
CA ALA A 136 -62.94 70.06 -67.83
C ALA A 136 -63.87 70.63 -66.78
N CYS A 137 -63.27 71.46 -65.93
CA CYS A 137 -63.92 72.13 -64.83
C CYS A 137 -63.33 73.53 -64.69
N ALA A 138 -64.18 74.48 -64.31
CA ALA A 138 -63.72 75.78 -63.84
C ALA A 138 -63.71 75.83 -62.31
N THR A 139 -64.63 75.09 -61.67
CA THR A 139 -64.77 74.98 -60.22
C THR A 139 -65.02 73.54 -59.80
N THR A 140 -64.78 73.23 -58.53
CA THR A 140 -65.11 71.91 -57.95
C THR A 140 -66.61 71.58 -58.08
N ALA A 141 -67.50 72.58 -58.01
CA ALA A 141 -68.94 72.38 -58.20
C ALA A 141 -69.29 71.82 -59.60
N ASP A 142 -68.50 72.16 -60.62
CA ASP A 142 -68.67 71.60 -61.97
C ASP A 142 -68.38 70.10 -61.98
N CYS A 143 -67.36 69.67 -61.23
CA CYS A 143 -67.00 68.26 -61.07
C CYS A 143 -68.00 67.50 -60.21
N GLU A 144 -68.45 68.06 -59.09
CA GLU A 144 -69.47 67.46 -58.22
C GLU A 144 -70.79 67.25 -58.96
N LYS A 145 -71.19 68.19 -59.83
CA LYS A 145 -72.38 68.02 -60.67
C LYS A 145 -72.24 66.89 -61.70
N LYS A 146 -71.02 66.69 -62.24
CA LYS A 146 -70.72 65.67 -63.25
C LYS A 146 -70.48 64.28 -62.66
N LEU A 147 -69.80 64.20 -61.51
CA LEU A 147 -69.28 62.97 -60.92
C LEU A 147 -69.87 62.63 -59.55
N GLY A 148 -70.54 63.57 -58.87
CA GLY A 148 -71.02 63.39 -57.49
C GLY A 148 -72.18 62.42 -57.31
N GLY A 149 -72.75 61.90 -58.41
CA GLY A 149 -73.71 60.79 -58.39
C GLY A 149 -73.05 59.40 -58.39
N ASP A 150 -71.73 59.33 -58.59
CA ASP A 150 -70.98 58.08 -58.60
C ASP A 150 -70.51 57.75 -57.18
N ALA A 151 -71.16 56.77 -56.56
CA ALA A 151 -70.85 56.34 -55.19
C ALA A 151 -69.40 55.82 -55.02
N CYS A 152 -68.72 55.48 -56.12
CA CYS A 152 -67.34 54.97 -56.13
C CYS A 152 -66.28 56.06 -56.20
N LYS A 153 -66.69 57.33 -56.23
CA LYS A 153 -65.79 58.49 -56.31
C LYS A 153 -65.95 59.34 -55.06
N THR A 154 -64.83 59.60 -54.40
CA THR A 154 -64.76 60.49 -53.25
C THR A 154 -63.78 61.63 -53.54
N ASP A 155 -63.80 62.67 -52.70
CA ASP A 155 -62.92 63.84 -52.84
C ASP A 155 -62.89 64.46 -54.25
N ILE A 156 -64.07 64.52 -54.89
CA ILE A 156 -64.23 65.05 -56.24
C ILE A 156 -63.84 66.53 -56.24
N LYS A 157 -62.82 66.89 -57.00
CA LYS A 157 -62.25 68.23 -57.06
C LYS A 157 -61.97 68.63 -58.50
N CYS A 158 -61.91 69.93 -58.73
CA CYS A 158 -61.30 70.47 -59.94
C CYS A 158 -59.82 70.74 -59.66
N ASP A 159 -58.89 70.21 -60.48
CA ASP A 159 -57.50 70.68 -60.51
C ASP A 159 -57.45 71.96 -61.35
N PRO A 160 -57.32 73.15 -60.72
CA PRO A 160 -57.38 74.42 -61.45
C PRO A 160 -56.17 74.64 -62.38
N SER A 161 -55.09 73.88 -62.21
CA SER A 161 -53.88 74.01 -63.03
C SER A 161 -54.01 73.27 -64.36
N LYS A 162 -54.82 72.23 -64.37
CA LYS A 162 -55.07 71.38 -65.54
C LYS A 162 -56.48 71.55 -66.10
N SER A 163 -57.34 72.25 -65.37
CA SER A 163 -58.77 72.37 -65.61
C SER A 163 -59.37 71.00 -65.85
N ILE A 164 -59.05 69.99 -65.02
CA ILE A 164 -59.65 68.65 -65.09
C ILE A 164 -60.19 68.23 -63.74
N CYS A 165 -61.30 67.49 -63.75
CA CYS A 165 -61.84 66.86 -62.56
C CYS A 165 -60.93 65.73 -62.12
N THR A 166 -60.56 65.75 -60.84
CA THR A 166 -59.84 64.69 -60.15
C THR A 166 -60.74 64.13 -59.06
N TRP A 167 -60.52 62.87 -58.69
CA TRP A 167 -61.24 62.20 -57.61
C TRP A 167 -60.33 61.14 -57.00
N GLN A 168 -60.68 60.72 -55.79
CA GLN A 168 -60.14 59.52 -55.18
C GLN A 168 -61.14 58.38 -55.37
N ALA A 169 -60.63 57.15 -55.52
CA ALA A 169 -61.50 55.99 -55.44
C ALA A 169 -62.15 55.94 -54.05
N LEU A 170 -63.35 55.38 -53.96
CA LEU A 170 -63.92 55.01 -52.67
C LEU A 170 -62.97 54.00 -52.00
N ASP A 171 -62.55 54.34 -50.79
CA ASP A 171 -61.70 53.55 -49.89
C ASP A 171 -62.15 53.97 -48.48
N LYS A 172 -63.11 53.22 -47.95
CA LYS A 172 -63.90 53.65 -46.79
C LYS A 172 -63.17 53.36 -45.48
N ASP A 173 -62.40 52.28 -45.41
CA ASP A 173 -61.59 51.91 -44.25
C ASP A 173 -60.12 52.40 -44.34
N LYS A 174 -59.71 52.90 -45.50
CA LYS A 174 -58.44 53.60 -45.77
C LYS A 174 -57.21 52.71 -45.80
N ASP A 175 -57.33 51.48 -46.27
CA ASP A 175 -56.17 50.61 -46.50
C ASP A 175 -55.51 50.79 -47.88
N GLY A 176 -56.08 51.65 -48.73
CA GLY A 176 -55.57 51.97 -50.06
C GLY A 176 -56.12 51.07 -51.17
N SER A 177 -57.06 50.18 -50.87
CA SER A 177 -57.77 49.34 -51.84
C SER A 177 -59.19 49.87 -52.07
N ALA A 178 -59.70 49.65 -53.27
CA ALA A 178 -61.08 50.01 -53.60
C ALA A 178 -61.99 48.77 -53.56
N PRO A 179 -63.27 48.90 -53.18
CA PRO A 179 -64.19 47.77 -53.05
C PRO A 179 -64.48 47.11 -54.39
N VAL A 180 -64.83 45.81 -54.37
CA VAL A 180 -65.22 45.04 -55.57
C VAL A 180 -66.36 45.72 -56.36
N VAL A 181 -67.35 46.31 -55.69
CA VAL A 181 -68.49 46.99 -56.35
C VAL A 181 -68.05 48.19 -57.19
N CYS A 182 -66.89 48.77 -56.88
CA CYS A 182 -66.28 49.89 -57.60
C CYS A 182 -65.19 49.45 -58.59
N GLY A 183 -65.12 48.15 -58.90
CA GLY A 183 -64.12 47.58 -59.81
C GLY A 183 -62.74 47.35 -59.19
N GLY A 184 -62.59 47.56 -57.88
CA GLY A 184 -61.40 47.17 -57.13
C GLY A 184 -61.43 45.69 -56.72
N LYS A 185 -60.56 45.30 -55.78
CA LYS A 185 -60.40 43.90 -55.34
C LYS A 185 -60.59 43.72 -53.84
N ASP A 186 -60.87 44.78 -53.12
CA ASP A 186 -61.16 44.70 -51.69
C ASP A 186 -62.58 44.15 -51.47
N CYS A 187 -62.60 43.04 -50.73
CA CYS A 187 -63.75 42.20 -50.47
C CYS A 187 -64.52 42.61 -49.20
N ASP A 188 -63.96 43.47 -48.33
CA ASP A 188 -64.66 44.12 -47.22
C ASP A 188 -64.10 45.52 -46.90
N ASP A 189 -64.54 46.51 -47.69
CA ASP A 189 -64.23 47.96 -47.58
C ASP A 189 -64.78 48.64 -46.30
N ASN A 190 -65.00 47.87 -45.23
CA ASN A 190 -65.26 48.38 -43.89
C ASN A 190 -64.19 47.92 -42.88
N ASP A 191 -63.28 47.04 -43.28
CA ASP A 191 -62.27 46.40 -42.44
C ASP A 191 -60.90 46.51 -43.11
N ALA A 192 -60.12 47.52 -42.71
CA ALA A 192 -58.78 47.80 -43.24
C ALA A 192 -57.74 46.66 -43.06
N THR A 193 -58.14 45.54 -42.45
CA THR A 193 -57.33 44.32 -42.36
C THR A 193 -57.69 43.28 -43.43
N VAL A 194 -58.69 43.57 -44.25
CA VAL A 194 -59.23 42.70 -45.30
C VAL A 194 -59.04 43.40 -46.64
N HIS A 195 -57.94 43.10 -47.33
CA HIS A 195 -57.64 43.72 -48.61
C HIS A 195 -56.68 42.87 -49.45
N PRO A 196 -56.59 43.11 -50.77
CA PRO A 196 -55.66 42.42 -51.63
C PRO A 196 -54.22 42.44 -51.09
N GLY A 197 -53.69 41.25 -50.82
CA GLY A 197 -52.31 41.09 -50.32
C GLY A 197 -52.12 41.37 -48.82
N ALA A 198 -53.19 41.49 -48.03
CA ALA A 198 -53.10 41.37 -46.58
C ALA A 198 -52.55 39.99 -46.18
N SER A 199 -52.16 39.82 -44.91
CA SER A 199 -51.78 38.50 -44.39
C SER A 199 -53.00 37.81 -43.80
N ASP A 200 -53.23 36.56 -44.18
CA ASP A 200 -54.29 35.76 -43.58
C ASP A 200 -54.09 35.56 -42.08
N THR A 201 -55.16 35.82 -41.35
CA THR A 201 -55.30 35.47 -39.93
C THR A 201 -56.24 34.29 -39.85
N CYS A 202 -55.99 33.33 -38.95
CA CYS A 202 -56.86 32.17 -38.78
C CYS A 202 -58.15 32.55 -38.03
N ASP A 203 -59.04 33.27 -38.68
CA ASP A 203 -60.31 33.77 -38.13
C ASP A 203 -61.54 33.38 -38.97
N GLY A 204 -61.32 32.64 -40.07
CA GLY A 204 -62.37 32.18 -40.96
C GLY A 204 -62.80 33.23 -41.98
N LYS A 205 -62.05 34.32 -42.11
CA LYS A 205 -62.19 35.31 -43.18
C LYS A 205 -61.14 35.10 -44.27
N ASP A 206 -61.39 35.70 -45.43
CA ASP A 206 -60.45 35.82 -46.53
C ASP A 206 -59.82 37.21 -46.39
N ASN A 207 -58.77 37.35 -45.57
CA ASN A 207 -58.19 38.66 -45.29
C ASN A 207 -57.45 39.22 -46.51
N ASP A 208 -56.88 38.36 -47.35
CA ASP A 208 -56.08 38.80 -48.49
C ASP A 208 -56.88 38.95 -49.80
N CYS A 209 -58.20 38.71 -49.72
CA CYS A 209 -59.16 38.72 -50.82
C CYS A 209 -58.74 37.85 -52.01
N SER A 210 -58.07 36.72 -51.76
CA SER A 210 -57.62 35.76 -52.77
C SER A 210 -58.73 34.82 -53.26
N GLY A 211 -59.86 34.78 -52.56
CA GLY A 211 -60.98 33.85 -52.79
C GLY A 211 -60.86 32.55 -52.02
N LYS A 212 -59.92 32.45 -51.07
CA LYS A 212 -59.72 31.31 -50.18
C LYS A 212 -59.67 31.79 -48.75
N ILE A 213 -60.20 30.97 -47.84
CA ILE A 213 -60.24 31.29 -46.42
C ILE A 213 -59.04 30.63 -45.73
N ASP A 214 -58.29 31.43 -44.97
CA ASP A 214 -57.17 31.04 -44.12
C ASP A 214 -56.03 30.24 -44.83
N ASP A 215 -55.82 30.36 -46.15
CA ASP A 215 -54.83 29.49 -46.83
C ASP A 215 -53.37 29.93 -46.67
N GLY A 216 -53.15 31.17 -46.23
CA GLY A 216 -51.87 31.68 -45.74
C GLY A 216 -51.78 31.78 -44.21
N ALA A 217 -52.80 31.38 -43.46
CA ALA A 217 -52.92 31.70 -42.05
C ALA A 217 -51.86 30.99 -41.18
N THR A 218 -51.22 31.75 -40.29
CA THR A 218 -50.28 31.22 -39.30
C THR A 218 -50.91 31.13 -37.92
N CYS A 219 -50.56 30.08 -37.17
CA CYS A 219 -51.04 29.87 -35.80
C CYS A 219 -49.88 29.86 -34.80
N PRO A 220 -50.11 30.25 -33.54
CA PRO A 220 -49.08 30.21 -32.51
C PRO A 220 -48.58 28.78 -32.22
N GLY A 221 -47.26 28.61 -32.17
CA GLY A 221 -46.62 27.37 -31.78
C GLY A 221 -46.88 26.22 -32.76
N LEU A 222 -47.44 25.11 -32.25
CA LEU A 222 -47.69 23.87 -33.00
C LEU A 222 -49.14 23.74 -33.50
N GLN A 223 -49.96 24.74 -33.21
CA GLN A 223 -51.36 24.76 -33.63
C GLN A 223 -51.43 24.90 -35.16
N LYS A 224 -52.47 24.34 -35.76
CA LYS A 224 -52.76 24.47 -37.19
C LYS A 224 -54.09 25.18 -37.36
N CYS A 225 -54.18 26.01 -38.40
CA CYS A 225 -55.44 26.64 -38.73
C CYS A 225 -56.40 25.58 -39.29
N THR A 226 -57.58 25.45 -38.68
CA THR A 226 -58.62 24.54 -39.13
C THR A 226 -59.97 25.20 -38.91
N SER A 227 -60.62 25.59 -40.02
CA SER A 227 -61.95 26.23 -40.00
C SER A 227 -61.99 27.51 -39.18
N GLY A 228 -61.07 28.45 -39.41
CA GLY A 228 -61.04 29.74 -38.71
C GLY A 228 -60.65 29.69 -37.24
N ALA A 229 -60.02 28.60 -36.80
CA ALA A 229 -59.49 28.47 -35.45
C ALA A 229 -58.13 27.78 -35.43
N CYS A 230 -57.22 28.29 -34.59
CA CYS A 230 -55.96 27.63 -34.30
C CYS A 230 -56.21 26.43 -33.37
N VAL A 231 -56.18 25.23 -33.94
CA VAL A 231 -56.44 23.99 -33.22
C VAL A 231 -55.13 23.21 -33.06
N CYS A 232 -54.90 22.68 -31.86
CA CYS A 232 -53.77 21.79 -31.65
C CYS A 232 -54.04 20.43 -32.30
N PRO A 233 -53.10 19.87 -33.07
CA PRO A 233 -53.22 18.50 -33.57
C PRO A 233 -53.43 17.50 -32.42
N ALA A 234 -54.25 16.46 -32.63
CA ALA A 234 -54.56 15.46 -31.60
C ALA A 234 -53.32 14.80 -30.99
N ASP A 235 -52.29 14.57 -31.81
CA ASP A 235 -51.02 13.99 -31.37
C ASP A 235 -50.21 14.92 -30.48
N ASN A 236 -50.50 16.22 -30.39
CA ASN A 236 -49.80 17.19 -29.55
C ASN A 236 -50.66 17.70 -28.38
N GLN A 237 -51.90 17.20 -28.25
CA GLN A 237 -52.84 17.67 -27.25
C GLN A 237 -52.53 17.08 -25.86
N CYS A 238 -52.22 17.95 -24.89
CA CYS A 238 -52.04 17.60 -23.49
C CYS A 238 -52.94 18.47 -22.59
N GLY A 239 -54.18 18.03 -22.39
CA GLY A 239 -55.17 18.82 -21.66
C GLY A 239 -55.54 20.08 -22.46
N SER A 240 -55.23 21.25 -21.92
CA SER A 240 -55.37 22.55 -22.60
C SER A 240 -54.11 23.02 -23.32
N GLU A 241 -52.99 22.32 -23.17
CA GLU A 241 -51.69 22.70 -23.74
C GLU A 241 -51.43 21.98 -25.07
N CYS A 242 -50.75 22.68 -25.99
CA CYS A 242 -50.31 22.13 -27.27
C CYS A 242 -48.79 21.98 -27.26
N VAL A 243 -48.30 20.75 -27.09
CA VAL A 243 -46.89 20.46 -26.83
C VAL A 243 -46.34 19.44 -27.82
N ASP A 244 -45.07 19.58 -28.20
CA ASP A 244 -44.39 18.57 -29.02
C ASP A 244 -43.87 17.47 -28.11
N LYS A 245 -44.64 16.39 -27.98
CA LYS A 245 -44.24 15.24 -27.15
C LYS A 245 -42.93 14.58 -27.62
N ASN A 246 -42.41 14.91 -28.81
CA ASN A 246 -41.14 14.36 -29.27
C ASN A 246 -39.91 15.17 -28.83
N ALA A 247 -40.10 16.42 -28.40
CA ALA A 247 -39.03 17.36 -28.09
C ALA A 247 -39.18 18.02 -26.71
N ASP A 248 -40.39 18.08 -26.15
CA ASP A 248 -40.68 18.72 -24.88
C ASP A 248 -40.17 17.85 -23.70
N PRO A 249 -39.20 18.32 -22.90
CA PRO A 249 -38.69 17.58 -21.75
C PRO A 249 -39.73 17.33 -20.66
N ASN A 250 -40.84 18.06 -20.59
CA ASN A 250 -41.89 17.88 -19.58
C ASN A 250 -43.02 16.96 -20.06
N HIS A 251 -43.09 16.67 -21.37
CA HIS A 251 -44.17 15.88 -22.01
C HIS A 251 -43.59 14.81 -22.95
N CYS A 252 -42.45 14.22 -22.60
CA CYS A 252 -41.70 13.38 -23.53
C CYS A 252 -42.38 12.03 -23.78
N GLY A 253 -42.81 11.77 -25.02
CA GLY A 253 -43.53 10.58 -25.45
C GLY A 253 -45.00 10.52 -25.01
N SER A 254 -45.36 11.15 -23.89
CA SER A 254 -46.73 11.24 -23.39
C SER A 254 -46.93 12.47 -22.50
N CYS A 255 -48.18 12.90 -22.33
CA CYS A 255 -48.50 14.10 -21.57
C CYS A 255 -48.08 13.98 -20.10
N GLY A 256 -47.38 15.00 -19.60
CA GLY A 256 -46.88 15.05 -18.21
C GLY A 256 -45.73 14.08 -17.91
N ASN A 257 -45.19 13.38 -18.91
CA ASN A 257 -44.01 12.55 -18.73
C ASN A 257 -42.74 13.42 -18.77
N ALA A 258 -42.42 14.00 -17.62
CA ALA A 258 -41.22 14.82 -17.47
C ALA A 258 -39.96 13.97 -17.43
N CYS A 259 -38.97 14.35 -18.24
CA CYS A 259 -37.67 13.75 -18.26
C CYS A 259 -36.92 14.03 -16.95
N PRO A 260 -36.18 13.03 -16.46
CA PRO A 260 -35.36 13.18 -15.27
C PRO A 260 -34.28 14.25 -15.45
N SER A 261 -33.77 14.76 -14.34
CA SER A 261 -32.77 15.83 -14.32
C SER A 261 -31.56 15.49 -15.21
N ALA A 262 -31.19 16.44 -16.08
CA ALA A 262 -30.14 16.33 -17.10
C ALA A 262 -30.42 15.38 -18.30
N ALA A 263 -31.64 14.84 -18.42
CA ALA A 263 -32.10 14.20 -19.65
C ALA A 263 -32.82 15.20 -20.56
N THR A 264 -32.68 15.03 -21.87
CA THR A 264 -33.42 15.77 -22.90
C THR A 264 -34.41 14.85 -23.60
N CYS A 265 -35.51 15.38 -24.12
CA CYS A 265 -36.43 14.60 -24.94
C CYS A 265 -35.92 14.59 -26.39
N LYS A 266 -35.62 13.39 -26.92
CA LYS A 266 -35.29 13.22 -28.34
C LYS A 266 -36.16 12.11 -28.91
N SER A 267 -36.98 12.47 -29.90
CA SER A 267 -37.92 11.56 -30.56
C SER A 267 -38.87 10.83 -29.60
N GLY A 268 -39.38 11.56 -28.60
CA GLY A 268 -40.36 11.05 -27.64
C GLY A 268 -39.78 10.11 -26.57
N THR A 269 -38.45 10.02 -26.47
CA THR A 269 -37.78 9.26 -25.41
C THR A 269 -36.83 10.19 -24.64
N CYS A 270 -36.87 10.10 -23.31
CA CYS A 270 -35.90 10.78 -22.48
C CYS A 270 -34.53 10.12 -22.65
N VAL A 271 -33.56 10.91 -23.09
CA VAL A 271 -32.18 10.47 -23.31
C VAL A 271 -31.23 11.38 -22.56
N CYS A 272 -30.16 10.82 -22.02
CA CYS A 272 -29.10 11.62 -21.41
C CYS A 272 -28.16 12.14 -22.50
N ASP A 273 -27.58 13.32 -22.29
CA ASP A 273 -26.45 13.77 -23.11
C ASP A 273 -25.15 13.03 -22.69
N SER A 274 -24.17 12.98 -23.58
CA SER A 274 -22.79 12.51 -23.29
C SER A 274 -22.63 11.07 -22.78
N ASN A 275 -23.24 10.08 -23.45
CA ASN A 275 -23.10 8.64 -23.14
C ASN A 275 -23.52 8.19 -21.73
N ALA A 276 -24.20 9.04 -20.96
CA ALA A 276 -24.79 8.68 -19.69
C ALA A 276 -26.05 7.81 -19.86
N THR A 277 -26.35 7.00 -18.86
CA THR A 277 -27.53 6.12 -18.83
C THR A 277 -28.50 6.59 -17.75
N ILE A 278 -29.81 6.51 -17.99
CA ILE A 278 -30.81 6.80 -16.96
C ILE A 278 -30.83 5.64 -15.95
N CYS A 279 -30.37 5.91 -14.73
CA CYS A 279 -30.41 4.99 -13.61
C CYS A 279 -31.33 5.56 -12.52
N SER A 280 -32.41 4.84 -12.19
CA SER A 280 -33.37 5.21 -11.15
C SER A 280 -33.90 6.66 -11.27
N GLY A 281 -34.11 7.13 -12.51
CA GLY A 281 -34.61 8.49 -12.78
C GLY A 281 -33.55 9.59 -12.70
N THR A 282 -32.28 9.29 -12.92
CA THR A 282 -31.21 10.30 -13.04
C THR A 282 -30.20 9.87 -14.10
N CYS A 283 -29.64 10.82 -14.84
CA CYS A 283 -28.57 10.53 -15.79
C CYS A 283 -27.24 10.26 -15.06
N VAL A 284 -26.67 9.07 -15.30
CA VAL A 284 -25.45 8.62 -14.66
C VAL A 284 -24.44 8.11 -15.69
N ASP A 285 -23.19 8.56 -15.60
CA ASP A 285 -22.09 8.04 -16.41
C ASP A 285 -21.52 6.75 -15.80
N LEU A 286 -21.89 5.62 -16.41
CA LEU A 286 -21.50 4.28 -15.97
C LEU A 286 -19.99 4.01 -16.08
N ASN A 287 -19.20 4.90 -16.70
CA ASN A 287 -17.75 4.74 -16.80
C ASN A 287 -17.00 5.20 -15.56
N VAL A 288 -17.59 6.11 -14.79
CA VAL A 288 -16.91 6.83 -13.70
C VAL A 288 -17.72 6.90 -12.42
N ASP A 289 -19.04 6.66 -12.47
CA ASP A 289 -19.89 6.67 -11.27
C ASP A 289 -19.66 5.40 -10.42
N PRO A 290 -19.14 5.52 -9.19
CA PRO A 290 -18.86 4.38 -8.34
C PRO A 290 -20.12 3.70 -7.76
N ASN A 291 -21.30 4.30 -7.86
CA ASN A 291 -22.56 3.69 -7.43
C ASN A 291 -23.31 2.97 -8.57
N ASN A 292 -22.93 3.21 -9.83
CA ASN A 292 -23.57 2.66 -11.02
C ASN A 292 -22.52 2.17 -12.04
N CYS A 293 -21.47 1.50 -11.58
CA CYS A 293 -20.32 1.18 -12.43
C CYS A 293 -20.65 0.07 -13.43
N GLY A 294 -20.61 0.41 -14.72
CA GLY A 294 -20.91 -0.49 -15.84
C GLY A 294 -22.39 -0.79 -16.06
N THR A 295 -23.19 -0.89 -15.00
CA THR A 295 -24.66 -1.03 -15.07
C THR A 295 -25.34 -0.25 -13.92
N CYS A 296 -26.61 0.11 -14.08
CA CYS A 296 -27.35 0.81 -13.03
C CYS A 296 -27.41 0.01 -11.73
N ASN A 297 -27.21 0.69 -10.60
CA ASN A 297 -27.16 0.12 -9.25
C ASN A 297 -26.01 -0.87 -8.97
N ALA A 298 -25.05 -1.04 -9.90
CA ALA A 298 -23.83 -1.81 -9.65
C ALA A 298 -22.81 -0.96 -8.88
N LYS A 299 -23.01 -0.86 -7.56
CA LYS A 299 -22.13 -0.10 -6.68
C LYS A 299 -20.78 -0.81 -6.47
N CYS A 300 -19.70 -0.07 -6.65
CA CYS A 300 -18.36 -0.49 -6.27
C CYS A 300 -18.23 -0.66 -4.76
N ALA A 301 -17.53 -1.72 -4.35
CA ALA A 301 -17.21 -1.94 -2.94
C ALA A 301 -16.38 -0.78 -2.37
N THR A 302 -16.40 -0.61 -1.04
CA THR A 302 -15.73 0.51 -0.36
C THR A 302 -14.26 0.65 -0.80
N GLY A 303 -13.89 1.86 -1.20
CA GLY A 303 -12.54 2.22 -1.66
C GLY A 303 -12.26 1.93 -3.15
N TYR A 304 -13.12 1.17 -3.84
CA TYR A 304 -12.99 0.98 -5.28
C TYR A 304 -13.53 2.21 -6.04
N SER A 305 -12.86 2.57 -7.13
CA SER A 305 -13.32 3.61 -8.06
C SER A 305 -13.83 2.98 -9.35
N CYS A 306 -14.84 3.56 -9.99
CA CYS A 306 -15.25 3.13 -11.31
C CYS A 306 -14.32 3.72 -12.37
N GLN A 307 -13.72 2.86 -13.21
CA GLN A 307 -12.96 3.26 -14.38
C GLN A 307 -13.34 2.37 -15.55
N ASN A 308 -13.75 2.97 -16.66
CA ASN A 308 -14.15 2.26 -17.88
C ASN A 308 -15.12 1.11 -17.59
N LYS A 309 -16.17 1.40 -16.82
CA LYS A 309 -17.25 0.46 -16.45
C LYS A 309 -16.84 -0.67 -15.50
N THR A 310 -15.62 -0.62 -14.96
CA THR A 310 -15.10 -1.65 -14.04
C THR A 310 -14.72 -1.02 -12.71
N CYS A 311 -15.11 -1.66 -11.60
CA CYS A 311 -14.65 -1.26 -10.27
C CYS A 311 -13.18 -1.67 -10.11
N LEU A 312 -12.29 -0.68 -10.11
CA LEU A 312 -10.85 -0.87 -9.97
C LEU A 312 -10.38 -0.42 -8.58
N CYS A 313 -9.50 -1.21 -7.99
CA CYS A 313 -8.77 -0.81 -6.79
C CYS A 313 -7.41 -0.25 -7.18
N ALA A 314 -7.16 1.03 -6.88
CA ALA A 314 -5.87 1.67 -7.10
C ALA A 314 -4.82 1.36 -6.00
N LYS A 315 -5.24 0.64 -4.95
CA LYS A 315 -4.41 0.26 -3.79
C LYS A 315 -4.38 -1.26 -3.68
N THR A 316 -4.64 -1.82 -2.49
CA THR A 316 -4.63 -3.27 -2.27
C THR A 316 -6.05 -3.80 -2.02
N PRO A 317 -6.55 -4.76 -2.82
CA PRO A 317 -7.77 -5.50 -2.52
C PRO A 317 -7.62 -6.35 -1.25
N CYS A 318 -8.36 -6.02 -0.19
CA CYS A 318 -8.39 -6.76 1.07
C CYS A 318 -9.83 -7.13 1.43
N ASN A 319 -10.13 -8.45 1.42
CA ASN A 319 -11.46 -9.00 1.73
C ASN A 319 -12.63 -8.31 0.96
N GLY A 320 -12.39 -7.90 -0.29
CA GLY A 320 -13.39 -7.22 -1.11
C GLY A 320 -13.47 -5.69 -0.92
N GLN A 321 -12.61 -5.08 -0.09
CA GLN A 321 -12.46 -3.63 0.03
C GLN A 321 -11.12 -3.18 -0.56
N CYS A 322 -11.05 -1.96 -1.10
CA CYS A 322 -9.78 -1.40 -1.57
C CYS A 322 -9.16 -0.58 -0.45
N ILE A 323 -8.08 -1.10 0.13
CA ILE A 323 -7.45 -0.55 1.33
C ILE A 323 -6.07 0.00 0.98
N ASP A 324 -5.75 1.18 1.52
CA ASP A 324 -4.39 1.71 1.46
C ASP A 324 -3.54 1.11 2.58
N THR A 325 -2.90 -0.01 2.27
CA THR A 325 -2.03 -0.75 3.19
C THR A 325 -0.83 0.06 3.67
N ALA A 326 -0.53 1.23 3.07
CA ALA A 326 0.54 2.10 3.54
C ALA A 326 0.17 2.88 4.81
N SER A 327 -1.12 3.04 5.11
CA SER A 327 -1.61 3.91 6.19
C SER A 327 -2.74 3.30 7.04
N ASP A 328 -3.38 2.23 6.56
CA ASP A 328 -4.46 1.56 7.29
C ASP A 328 -3.90 0.75 8.48
N PRO A 329 -4.28 1.07 9.74
CA PRO A 329 -3.76 0.39 10.92
C PRO A 329 -4.26 -1.05 11.08
N TYR A 330 -5.27 -1.49 10.33
CA TYR A 330 -5.79 -2.86 10.36
C TYR A 330 -5.25 -3.74 9.22
N ASN A 331 -4.59 -3.13 8.22
CA ASN A 331 -4.05 -3.77 7.02
C ASN A 331 -2.67 -3.21 6.66
N CYS A 332 -1.81 -2.97 7.65
CA CYS A 332 -0.55 -2.28 7.46
C CYS A 332 0.48 -3.14 6.74
N GLY A 333 0.85 -2.76 5.52
CA GLY A 333 1.79 -3.48 4.64
C GLY A 333 1.17 -4.68 3.91
N ALA A 334 0.14 -5.31 4.46
CA ALA A 334 -0.60 -6.40 3.84
C ALA A 334 -2.03 -6.52 4.40
N CYS A 335 -2.91 -7.20 3.67
CA CYS A 335 -4.27 -7.47 4.13
C CYS A 335 -4.26 -8.28 5.43
N ASN A 336 -5.15 -7.93 6.37
CA ASN A 336 -5.25 -8.53 7.70
C ASN A 336 -3.98 -8.40 8.58
N HIS A 337 -3.09 -7.47 8.26
CA HIS A 337 -1.93 -7.15 9.09
C HIS A 337 -2.23 -5.96 10.00
N ALA A 338 -2.99 -6.19 11.08
CA ALA A 338 -3.31 -5.13 12.03
C ALA A 338 -2.10 -4.78 12.90
N CYS A 339 -1.86 -3.48 13.09
CA CYS A 339 -0.90 -3.00 14.07
C CYS A 339 -1.41 -3.28 15.50
N GLY A 340 -0.48 -3.54 16.41
CA GLY A 340 -0.78 -3.77 17.82
C GLY A 340 -1.40 -2.54 18.50
N ALA A 341 -1.99 -2.74 19.69
CA ALA A 341 -2.63 -1.67 20.44
C ALA A 341 -1.66 -0.50 20.69
N GLY A 342 -2.08 0.73 20.32
CA GLY A 342 -1.28 1.94 20.48
C GLY A 342 -0.23 2.20 19.38
N GLN A 343 -0.18 1.37 18.34
CA GLN A 343 0.69 1.56 17.17
C GLN A 343 -0.04 2.31 16.04
N THR A 344 0.74 2.96 15.16
CA THR A 344 0.25 3.64 13.95
C THR A 344 0.85 3.02 12.70
N CYS A 345 0.09 2.93 11.61
CA CYS A 345 0.62 2.50 10.32
C CYS A 345 1.18 3.69 9.54
N SER A 346 2.43 3.58 9.10
CA SER A 346 3.04 4.57 8.20
C SER A 346 3.99 3.87 7.24
N SER A 347 3.83 4.16 5.94
CA SER A 347 4.57 3.55 4.84
C SER A 347 4.51 2.01 4.83
N GLY A 348 3.39 1.44 5.29
CA GLY A 348 3.17 -0.01 5.32
C GLY A 348 3.91 -0.74 6.45
N GLN A 349 4.38 -0.01 7.46
CA GLN A 349 4.97 -0.56 8.68
C GLN A 349 4.25 -0.04 9.92
N CYS A 350 4.13 -0.89 10.93
CA CYS A 350 3.61 -0.49 12.23
C CYS A 350 4.69 0.23 13.05
N TRP A 351 4.33 1.40 13.58
CA TRP A 351 5.20 2.25 14.38
C TRP A 351 4.66 2.33 15.81
N CYS A 352 5.57 2.28 16.76
CA CYS A 352 5.32 2.50 18.17
C CYS A 352 5.24 4.00 18.50
N PRO A 353 4.65 4.37 19.66
CA PRO A 353 4.67 5.74 20.16
C PRO A 353 6.10 6.30 20.17
N GLY A 354 6.27 7.54 19.71
CA GLY A 354 7.59 8.17 19.57
C GLY A 354 8.30 7.90 18.25
N ASN A 355 7.59 7.43 17.22
CA ASN A 355 8.12 7.19 15.86
C ASN A 355 9.28 6.20 15.84
N VAL A 356 9.12 5.07 16.54
CA VAL A 356 10.06 3.94 16.51
C VAL A 356 9.42 2.73 15.81
N PRO A 357 10.14 2.00 14.93
CA PRO A 357 9.58 0.81 14.28
C PRO A 357 9.15 -0.26 15.28
N ALA A 358 7.99 -0.90 15.07
CA ALA A 358 7.59 -2.04 15.88
C ALA A 358 8.44 -3.27 15.56
N CYS A 359 8.91 -3.97 16.60
CA CYS A 359 9.71 -5.18 16.45
C CYS A 359 8.80 -6.41 16.52
N ASN A 360 8.48 -7.02 15.39
CA ASN A 360 7.55 -8.16 15.29
C ASN A 360 6.19 -7.91 16.00
N GLY A 361 5.65 -6.69 15.86
CA GLY A 361 4.38 -6.30 16.48
C GLY A 361 4.49 -5.85 17.95
N ALA A 362 5.67 -5.89 18.56
CA ALA A 362 5.90 -5.38 19.91
C ALA A 362 6.60 -4.01 19.91
N CYS A 363 6.42 -3.26 21.00
CA CYS A 363 7.09 -1.97 21.26
C CYS A 363 8.09 -2.13 22.41
N PRO A 364 9.29 -2.67 22.14
CA PRO A 364 10.31 -2.81 23.17
C PRO A 364 10.91 -1.46 23.56
N ASP A 365 11.30 -1.33 24.83
CA ASP A 365 12.09 -0.19 25.27
C ASP A 365 13.54 -0.37 24.80
N PHE A 366 13.93 0.32 23.73
CA PHE A 366 15.28 0.24 23.17
C PHE A 366 16.38 0.66 24.15
N SER A 367 16.05 1.31 25.26
CA SER A 367 17.03 1.73 26.26
C SER A 367 17.36 0.63 27.29
N THR A 368 16.47 -0.35 27.46
CA THR A 368 16.57 -1.38 28.52
C THR A 368 16.29 -2.80 28.07
N ASP A 369 15.64 -3.04 26.93
CA ASP A 369 15.31 -4.38 26.44
C ASP A 369 16.57 -5.12 25.92
N PRO A 370 16.99 -6.23 26.58
CA PRO A 370 18.17 -6.98 26.17
C PRO A 370 18.01 -7.70 24.81
N ASN A 371 16.80 -7.84 24.26
CA ASN A 371 16.56 -8.47 22.96
C ASN A 371 16.43 -7.45 21.82
N ASN A 372 16.25 -6.16 22.13
CA ASN A 372 16.03 -5.09 21.17
C ASN A 372 16.80 -3.82 21.60
N CYS A 373 18.07 -3.95 21.94
CA CYS A 373 18.83 -2.86 22.52
C CYS A 373 19.29 -1.88 21.44
N GLY A 374 18.79 -0.64 21.46
CA GLY A 374 19.08 0.39 20.47
C GLY A 374 18.35 0.23 19.12
N ALA A 375 18.07 -1.00 18.68
CA ALA A 375 17.27 -1.28 17.49
C ALA A 375 16.59 -2.67 17.57
N CYS A 376 15.62 -2.90 16.66
CA CYS A 376 14.90 -4.17 16.60
C CYS A 376 15.83 -5.36 16.34
N GLY A 377 15.71 -6.42 17.14
CA GLY A 377 16.51 -7.63 17.00
C GLY A 377 17.98 -7.48 17.42
N THR A 378 18.39 -6.31 17.91
CA THR A 378 19.74 -6.10 18.47
C THR A 378 19.83 -6.72 19.86
N LYS A 379 20.00 -8.04 19.89
CA LYS A 379 20.12 -8.81 21.12
C LYS A 379 21.50 -8.61 21.75
N CYS A 380 21.53 -8.27 23.04
CA CYS A 380 22.75 -8.29 23.82
C CYS A 380 23.20 -9.74 24.07
N THR A 381 24.36 -10.09 23.53
CA THR A 381 24.98 -11.41 23.65
C THR A 381 26.23 -11.33 24.53
N GLY A 382 26.80 -12.49 24.89
CA GLY A 382 28.02 -12.56 25.69
C GLY A 382 27.88 -11.99 27.10
N GLY A 383 26.69 -12.09 27.72
CA GLY A 383 26.43 -11.62 29.08
C GLY A 383 26.25 -10.11 29.24
N LYS A 384 26.17 -9.37 28.13
CA LYS A 384 25.90 -7.92 28.15
C LYS A 384 24.46 -7.60 28.54
N SER A 385 24.26 -6.46 29.18
CA SER A 385 22.95 -5.87 29.47
C SER A 385 22.69 -4.66 28.57
N CYS A 386 21.42 -4.34 28.31
CA CYS A 386 21.07 -3.13 27.59
C CYS A 386 21.02 -1.93 28.55
N VAL A 387 21.83 -0.91 28.29
CA VAL A 387 21.85 0.33 29.07
C VAL A 387 21.95 1.50 28.10
N SER A 388 20.93 2.38 28.11
CA SER A 388 20.87 3.57 27.23
C SER A 388 21.02 3.24 25.74
N GLY A 389 20.51 2.09 25.31
CA GLY A 389 20.56 1.64 23.91
C GLY A 389 21.87 1.00 23.47
N GLY A 390 22.83 0.81 24.39
CA GLY A 390 24.07 0.07 24.14
C GLY A 390 24.13 -1.24 24.93
N CYS A 391 24.58 -2.31 24.29
CA CYS A 391 24.92 -3.56 24.97
C CYS A 391 26.26 -3.39 25.71
N VAL A 392 26.22 -3.35 27.04
CA VAL A 392 27.39 -3.10 27.89
C VAL A 392 27.57 -4.18 28.94
N CYS A 393 28.79 -4.35 29.42
CA CYS A 393 29.07 -5.19 30.57
C CYS A 393 28.75 -4.43 31.86
N THR A 394 27.88 -5.01 32.68
CA THR A 394 27.48 -4.47 33.98
C THR A 394 28.22 -5.20 35.10
N GLY A 395 28.15 -4.70 36.33
CA GLY A 395 28.77 -5.37 37.49
C GLY A 395 30.31 -5.37 37.51
N GLY A 396 30.95 -4.38 36.87
CA GLY A 396 32.41 -4.27 36.84
C GLY A 396 33.11 -5.30 35.94
N LEU A 397 32.36 -5.99 35.08
CA LEU A 397 32.90 -6.91 34.09
C LEU A 397 33.46 -6.14 32.89
N THR A 398 34.49 -6.71 32.25
CA THR A 398 35.14 -6.12 31.08
C THR A 398 34.70 -6.86 29.81
N ASP A 399 34.41 -6.13 28.73
CA ASP A 399 34.13 -6.74 27.44
C ASP A 399 35.41 -7.25 26.79
N CYS A 400 35.60 -8.56 26.81
CA CYS A 400 36.69 -9.24 26.14
C CYS A 400 36.18 -9.91 24.87
N SER A 401 36.36 -9.22 23.74
CA SER A 401 36.00 -9.72 22.40
C SER A 401 34.55 -10.17 22.26
N GLY A 402 33.62 -9.44 22.88
CA GLY A 402 32.19 -9.74 22.77
C GLY A 402 31.61 -10.49 23.97
N ALA A 403 32.42 -10.89 24.97
CA ALA A 403 31.96 -11.52 26.20
C ALA A 403 32.32 -10.70 27.44
N CYS A 404 31.38 -10.56 28.38
CA CYS A 404 31.64 -9.94 29.67
C CYS A 404 32.42 -10.92 30.55
N VAL A 405 33.65 -10.54 30.89
CA VAL A 405 34.59 -11.37 31.63
C VAL A 405 35.00 -10.67 32.91
N ASN A 406 35.06 -11.44 34.00
CA ASN A 406 35.69 -10.98 35.24
C ASN A 406 37.20 -11.20 35.16
N LEU A 407 37.96 -10.11 35.01
CA LEU A 407 39.41 -10.17 34.91
C LEU A 407 40.10 -10.56 36.22
N ALA A 408 39.37 -10.66 37.34
CA ALA A 408 39.93 -11.03 38.64
C ALA A 408 40.16 -12.54 38.80
N ASN A 409 39.39 -13.37 38.08
CA ASN A 409 39.36 -14.81 38.30
C ASN A 409 39.21 -15.64 37.01
N ASN A 410 39.24 -15.00 35.83
CA ASN A 410 39.18 -15.73 34.57
C ASN A 410 40.58 -16.12 34.09
N ASP A 411 40.89 -17.41 34.09
CA ASP A 411 42.20 -17.96 33.71
C ASP A 411 42.64 -17.63 32.28
N ASN A 412 41.72 -17.25 31.39
CA ASN A 412 42.02 -16.89 30.00
C ASN A 412 42.06 -15.37 29.77
N ASN A 413 41.71 -14.56 30.78
CA ASN A 413 41.63 -13.11 30.71
C ASN A 413 42.12 -12.47 32.02
N CYS A 414 43.19 -12.99 32.61
CA CYS A 414 43.63 -12.59 33.94
C CYS A 414 44.28 -11.21 33.92
N GLY A 415 43.64 -10.24 34.58
CA GLY A 415 44.09 -8.83 34.64
C GLY A 415 43.88 -8.04 33.34
N ALA A 416 43.89 -8.69 32.19
CA ALA A 416 43.52 -8.09 30.91
C ALA A 416 42.95 -9.14 29.95
N CYS A 417 42.11 -8.71 29.00
CA CYS A 417 41.54 -9.59 27.98
C CYS A 417 42.63 -10.35 27.21
N GLY A 418 42.44 -11.66 27.04
CA GLY A 418 43.39 -12.56 26.37
C GLY A 418 44.62 -12.97 27.18
N THR A 419 44.77 -12.50 28.42
CA THR A 419 45.91 -12.88 29.27
C THR A 419 45.65 -14.24 29.92
N LYS A 420 46.25 -15.29 29.37
CA LYS A 420 46.09 -16.66 29.85
C LYS A 420 47.13 -17.03 30.91
N CYS A 421 46.71 -17.60 32.03
CA CYS A 421 47.63 -18.17 33.01
C CYS A 421 48.24 -19.47 32.51
N ALA A 422 49.57 -19.57 32.55
CA ALA A 422 50.30 -20.79 32.21
C ALA A 422 50.26 -21.78 33.37
N LEU A 423 50.13 -23.08 33.08
CA LEU A 423 50.19 -24.09 34.14
C LEU A 423 51.57 -24.05 34.85
N PRO A 424 51.64 -24.23 36.19
CA PRO A 424 50.56 -24.56 37.13
C PRO A 424 49.96 -23.34 37.86
N THR A 425 49.78 -22.20 37.16
CA THR A 425 49.22 -20.97 37.74
C THR A 425 47.73 -20.79 37.40
N LYS A 426 47.00 -20.10 38.29
CA LYS A 426 45.58 -19.75 38.16
C LYS A 426 45.37 -18.25 38.37
N CYS A 427 44.30 -17.70 37.80
CA CYS A 427 43.98 -16.28 37.98
C CYS A 427 43.38 -16.04 39.36
N THR A 428 44.08 -15.27 40.20
CA THR A 428 43.60 -14.84 41.51
C THR A 428 43.82 -13.34 41.65
N ASN A 429 42.76 -12.59 41.93
CA ASN A 429 42.80 -11.13 42.06
C ASN A 429 43.53 -10.44 40.90
N SER A 430 43.23 -10.88 39.67
CA SER A 430 43.82 -10.34 38.43
C SER A 430 45.31 -10.67 38.20
N VAL A 431 45.87 -11.63 38.94
CA VAL A 431 47.26 -12.06 38.79
C VAL A 431 47.34 -13.59 38.66
N CYS A 432 48.18 -14.08 37.74
CA CYS A 432 48.48 -15.51 37.64
C CYS A 432 49.40 -15.94 38.79
N SER A 433 48.88 -16.74 39.71
CA SER A 433 49.58 -17.18 40.93
C SER A 433 49.76 -18.71 40.94
N ALA A 434 50.87 -19.19 41.49
CA ALA A 434 51.19 -20.63 41.55
C ALA A 434 50.24 -21.39 42.50
N CYS A 435 49.79 -22.58 42.09
CA CYS A 435 48.99 -23.45 42.93
C CYS A 435 49.85 -24.28 43.91
N PRO A 436 49.35 -24.61 45.11
CA PRO A 436 49.97 -25.58 46.00
C PRO A 436 50.20 -26.93 45.30
N THR A 437 51.37 -27.53 45.53
CA THR A 437 51.68 -28.91 45.10
C THR A 437 50.67 -29.88 45.71
N THR A 438 50.20 -30.81 44.88
CA THR A 438 49.17 -31.79 45.25
C THR A 438 49.82 -33.14 45.50
N ASP A 439 49.54 -33.73 46.65
CA ASP A 439 50.10 -35.00 47.08
C ASP A 439 48.98 -36.03 47.31
N LEU A 440 49.17 -37.25 46.81
CA LEU A 440 48.32 -38.40 47.06
C LEU A 440 49.11 -39.45 47.84
N VAL A 441 48.54 -39.92 48.95
CA VAL A 441 49.04 -41.10 49.65
C VAL A 441 48.10 -42.26 49.35
N ILE A 442 48.58 -43.22 48.57
CA ILE A 442 47.81 -44.41 48.21
C ILE A 442 47.99 -45.45 49.32
N LEU A 443 46.88 -45.87 49.92
CA LEU A 443 46.81 -46.94 50.91
C LEU A 443 46.22 -48.19 50.24
N LEU A 444 47.07 -49.18 50.01
CA LEU A 444 46.72 -50.41 49.30
C LEU A 444 46.35 -51.52 50.29
N ASP A 445 45.19 -52.14 50.09
CA ASP A 445 44.81 -53.37 50.76
C ASP A 445 45.52 -54.56 50.11
N GLU A 446 46.26 -55.30 50.94
CA GLU A 446 46.96 -56.54 50.63
C GLU A 446 46.45 -57.67 51.53
N SER A 447 45.21 -57.59 51.97
CA SER A 447 44.58 -58.69 52.70
C SER A 447 44.34 -59.91 51.80
N GLY A 448 44.14 -61.07 52.41
CA GLY A 448 44.06 -62.34 51.68
C GLY A 448 42.86 -62.42 50.73
N SER A 449 41.81 -61.64 51.00
CA SER A 449 40.64 -61.49 50.11
C SER A 449 41.02 -60.95 48.74
N THR A 450 42.06 -60.12 48.65
CA THR A 450 42.50 -59.49 47.39
C THR A 450 43.07 -60.49 46.38
N MET A 451 43.37 -61.74 46.81
CA MET A 451 43.76 -62.84 45.94
C MET A 451 42.59 -63.48 45.19
N THR A 452 41.36 -63.07 45.48
CA THR A 452 40.19 -63.44 44.69
C THR A 452 40.27 -62.81 43.29
N THR A 453 39.78 -63.54 42.28
CA THR A 453 39.70 -63.06 40.90
C THR A 453 38.36 -62.39 40.63
N PHE A 454 38.31 -61.36 39.77
CA PHE A 454 37.03 -60.86 39.28
C PHE A 454 36.30 -61.93 38.47
N THR A 455 34.97 -61.89 38.48
CA THR A 455 34.12 -62.83 37.75
C THR A 455 34.52 -62.86 36.27
N ASN A 456 34.71 -64.06 35.71
CA ASN A 456 35.12 -64.28 34.31
C ASN A 456 36.50 -63.72 33.93
N THR A 457 37.38 -63.47 34.89
CA THR A 457 38.76 -63.04 34.63
C THR A 457 39.78 -63.98 35.29
N SER A 458 41.03 -63.91 34.84
CA SER A 458 42.15 -64.62 35.47
C SER A 458 43.04 -63.68 36.32
N ILE A 459 42.64 -62.42 36.48
CA ILE A 459 43.38 -61.43 37.27
C ILE A 459 42.82 -61.38 38.69
N THR A 460 43.71 -61.35 39.68
CA THR A 460 43.31 -61.10 41.07
C THR A 460 42.96 -59.63 41.27
N ARG A 461 42.16 -59.33 42.30
CA ARG A 461 41.86 -57.94 42.68
C ARG A 461 43.13 -57.16 43.02
N LEU A 462 44.08 -57.79 43.71
CA LEU A 462 45.40 -57.20 43.95
C LEU A 462 46.15 -56.90 42.65
N GLN A 463 46.17 -57.82 41.69
CA GLN A 463 46.80 -57.59 40.38
C GLN A 463 46.16 -56.41 39.64
N ALA A 464 44.84 -56.24 39.72
CA ALA A 464 44.15 -55.12 39.12
C ALA A 464 44.46 -53.79 39.82
N MET A 465 44.47 -53.75 41.15
CA MET A 465 44.85 -52.56 41.93
C MET A 465 46.29 -52.13 41.64
N VAL A 466 47.23 -53.09 41.65
CA VAL A 466 48.64 -52.85 41.31
C VAL A 466 48.77 -52.37 39.87
N GLY A 467 48.13 -53.04 38.91
CA GLY A 467 48.18 -52.65 37.50
C GLY A 467 47.62 -51.25 37.23
N ALA A 468 46.53 -50.88 37.90
CA ALA A 468 45.95 -49.55 37.82
C ALA A 468 46.85 -48.48 38.46
N ALA A 469 47.40 -48.76 39.63
CA ALA A 469 48.35 -47.86 40.30
C ALA A 469 49.61 -47.62 39.44
N LYS A 470 50.16 -48.67 38.80
CA LYS A 470 51.30 -48.55 37.87
C LYS A 470 50.96 -47.69 36.66
N ALA A 471 49.78 -47.88 36.06
CA ALA A 471 49.33 -47.05 34.94
C ALA A 471 49.12 -45.59 35.36
N PHE A 472 48.53 -45.34 36.53
CA PHE A 472 48.31 -44.01 37.07
C PHE A 472 49.61 -43.23 37.31
N ILE A 473 50.63 -43.87 37.89
CA ILE A 473 51.92 -43.20 38.16
C ILE A 473 52.76 -42.99 36.89
N ALA A 474 52.52 -43.76 35.83
CA ALA A 474 53.19 -43.62 34.54
C ALA A 474 52.55 -42.56 33.64
N GLU A 475 51.31 -42.15 33.92
CA GLU A 475 50.56 -41.19 33.11
C GLU A 475 51.20 -39.79 33.17
N PRO A 476 51.54 -39.16 32.03
CA PRO A 476 52.10 -37.81 32.01
C PRO A 476 51.30 -36.75 32.76
N ALA A 477 49.97 -36.86 32.79
CA ALA A 477 49.12 -35.95 33.56
C ALA A 477 49.35 -36.05 35.09
N SER A 478 49.96 -37.13 35.57
CA SER A 478 50.31 -37.34 36.98
C SER A 478 51.70 -36.79 37.37
N ALA A 479 52.52 -36.33 36.41
CA ALA A 479 53.92 -35.95 36.65
C ALA A 479 54.14 -34.87 37.73
N ASN A 480 53.15 -34.01 37.94
CA ASN A 480 53.20 -32.91 38.92
C ASN A 480 52.50 -33.24 40.26
N ILE A 481 52.22 -34.52 40.51
CA ILE A 481 51.59 -35.01 41.73
C ILE A 481 52.66 -35.70 42.57
N GLY A 482 52.73 -35.35 43.85
CA GLY A 482 53.50 -36.11 44.81
C GLY A 482 52.77 -37.41 45.12
N VAL A 483 53.39 -38.57 44.93
CA VAL A 483 52.75 -39.85 45.28
C VAL A 483 53.60 -40.59 46.29
N GLY A 484 53.00 -41.02 47.39
CA GLY A 484 53.56 -41.97 48.33
C GLY A 484 52.64 -43.17 48.49
N MET A 485 53.18 -44.28 48.98
CA MET A 485 52.45 -45.53 49.09
C MET A 485 52.62 -46.15 50.46
N GLN A 486 51.52 -46.70 50.97
CA GLN A 486 51.48 -47.55 52.14
C GLN A 486 50.55 -48.72 51.88
N TYR A 487 50.67 -49.79 52.66
CA TYR A 487 49.83 -50.97 52.55
C TYR A 487 49.34 -51.45 53.92
N PHE A 488 48.30 -52.26 53.90
CA PHE A 488 47.81 -53.01 55.05
C PHE A 488 47.29 -54.37 54.61
N PRO A 489 47.43 -55.42 55.43
CA PRO A 489 48.15 -55.47 56.70
C PRO A 489 49.67 -55.37 56.49
N LEU A 490 50.40 -54.88 57.49
CA LEU A 490 51.86 -54.98 57.48
C LEU A 490 52.27 -56.44 57.66
N SER A 491 53.44 -56.84 57.16
CA SER A 491 53.98 -58.20 57.34
C SER A 491 54.15 -58.64 58.80
N THR A 492 54.18 -57.68 59.73
CA THR A 492 54.20 -57.89 61.19
C THR A 492 52.82 -58.11 61.81
N ASN A 493 51.74 -58.02 61.01
CA ASN A 493 50.35 -58.00 61.44
C ASN A 493 50.08 -56.96 62.55
N SER A 494 50.66 -55.77 62.42
CA SER A 494 50.60 -54.72 63.45
C SER A 494 49.19 -54.13 63.60
N CYS A 495 48.77 -53.94 64.85
CA CYS A 495 47.59 -53.16 65.24
C CYS A 495 47.96 -51.80 65.85
N VAL A 496 49.17 -51.31 65.61
CA VAL A 496 49.68 -50.06 66.18
C VAL A 496 49.63 -48.95 65.14
N VAL A 497 48.89 -47.89 65.42
CA VAL A 497 48.69 -46.73 64.53
C VAL A 497 50.01 -46.12 64.03
N SER A 498 51.02 -46.01 64.90
CA SER A 498 52.30 -45.41 64.55
C SER A 498 53.07 -46.18 63.48
N ASP A 499 52.84 -47.48 63.34
CA ASP A 499 53.51 -48.30 62.34
C ASP A 499 53.03 -47.97 60.93
N PHE A 500 51.79 -47.47 60.82
CA PHE A 500 51.22 -46.99 59.56
C PHE A 500 51.48 -45.50 59.30
N ALA A 501 51.92 -44.74 60.30
CA ALA A 501 52.23 -43.31 60.20
C ALA A 501 53.55 -42.98 59.49
N LYS A 502 54.16 -43.99 58.85
CA LYS A 502 55.30 -43.84 57.95
C LYS A 502 55.01 -44.63 56.68
N PRO A 503 54.79 -43.98 55.53
CA PRO A 503 54.51 -44.69 54.29
C PRO A 503 55.71 -45.55 53.89
N ALA A 504 55.45 -46.74 53.33
CA ALA A 504 56.46 -47.64 52.79
C ALA A 504 57.35 -46.93 51.76
N ILE A 505 56.73 -46.12 50.90
CA ILE A 505 57.41 -45.19 49.99
C ILE A 505 57.00 -43.77 50.34
N ALA A 506 57.99 -42.94 50.73
CA ALA A 506 57.76 -41.54 51.04
C ALA A 506 57.18 -40.78 49.83
N VAL A 507 56.33 -39.78 50.09
CA VAL A 507 55.73 -38.97 49.03
C VAL A 507 56.77 -38.06 48.40
N ASP A 508 56.95 -38.19 47.09
CA ASP A 508 57.73 -37.29 46.24
C ASP A 508 57.07 -37.17 44.86
N LEU A 509 57.45 -36.17 44.07
CA LEU A 509 56.88 -35.91 42.75
C LEU A 509 57.12 -37.07 41.79
N LEU A 510 56.09 -37.46 41.04
CA LEU A 510 56.20 -38.52 40.02
C LEU A 510 57.14 -38.15 38.85
N SER A 511 57.38 -36.86 38.61
CA SER A 511 58.40 -36.39 37.67
C SER A 511 59.84 -36.72 38.11
N VAL A 512 60.08 -37.10 39.37
CA VAL A 512 61.38 -37.55 39.86
C VAL A 512 61.60 -39.01 39.45
N PRO A 513 62.58 -39.34 38.58
CA PRO A 513 62.76 -40.70 38.08
C PRO A 513 63.04 -41.75 39.18
N ALA A 514 63.73 -41.34 40.25
CA ALA A 514 63.99 -42.20 41.40
C ALA A 514 62.69 -42.58 42.13
N GLN A 515 61.75 -41.65 42.24
CA GLN A 515 60.45 -41.90 42.85
C GLN A 515 59.63 -42.89 42.03
N LEU A 516 59.54 -42.66 40.71
CA LEU A 516 58.82 -43.56 39.81
C LEU A 516 59.42 -44.99 39.84
N THR A 517 60.75 -45.09 39.93
CA THR A 517 61.45 -46.37 40.05
C THR A 517 61.11 -47.07 41.38
N ALA A 518 61.17 -46.35 42.50
CA ALA A 518 60.88 -46.90 43.82
C ALA A 518 59.42 -47.39 43.95
N LEU A 519 58.46 -46.61 43.43
CA LEU A 519 57.05 -46.99 43.42
C LEU A 519 56.78 -48.23 42.58
N ASN A 520 57.36 -48.31 41.37
CA ASN A 520 57.20 -49.49 40.51
C ASN A 520 57.82 -50.75 41.13
N GLN A 521 59.03 -50.65 41.70
CA GLN A 521 59.69 -51.78 42.37
C GLN A 521 58.89 -52.27 43.58
N TRP A 522 58.32 -51.34 44.35
CA TRP A 522 57.49 -51.68 45.50
C TRP A 522 56.19 -52.36 45.07
N LEU A 523 55.47 -51.80 44.08
CA LEU A 523 54.25 -52.38 43.51
C LEU A 523 54.43 -53.78 42.92
N ASP A 524 55.62 -54.10 42.40
CA ASP A 524 55.93 -55.45 41.89
C ASP A 524 56.22 -56.48 42.99
N ALA A 525 56.40 -56.05 44.24
CA ALA A 525 56.82 -56.89 45.36
C ALA A 525 55.70 -57.23 46.36
N GLN A 526 54.43 -56.94 46.05
CA GLN A 526 53.32 -57.17 46.99
C GLN A 526 53.01 -58.64 47.22
N VAL A 527 52.82 -59.00 48.49
CA VAL A 527 52.53 -60.36 48.91
C VAL A 527 51.38 -60.31 49.93
N PRO A 528 50.16 -60.65 49.52
CA PRO A 528 49.01 -60.51 50.39
C PRO A 528 49.02 -61.49 51.58
N THR A 529 48.49 -61.05 52.72
CA THR A 529 48.42 -61.81 53.98
C THR A 529 47.03 -61.71 54.62
N ALA A 530 46.73 -62.48 55.66
CA ALA A 530 45.33 -62.85 55.95
C ALA A 530 44.36 -61.74 56.46
N ALA A 531 44.82 -60.69 57.15
CA ALA A 531 43.96 -59.77 57.90
C ALA A 531 43.75 -58.39 57.24
N THR A 532 42.73 -57.63 57.65
CA THR A 532 42.33 -56.32 57.09
C THR A 532 42.25 -55.26 58.21
N PRO A 533 43.39 -54.79 58.77
CA PRO A 533 43.45 -53.82 59.87
C PRO A 533 43.22 -52.37 59.40
N MET A 534 42.11 -52.14 58.70
CA MET A 534 41.82 -50.90 57.95
C MET A 534 41.79 -49.64 58.83
N ALA A 535 41.17 -49.69 60.01
CA ALA A 535 40.99 -48.50 60.85
C ALA A 535 42.33 -47.92 61.35
N VAL A 536 43.22 -48.78 61.86
CA VAL A 536 44.55 -48.37 62.34
C VAL A 536 45.46 -47.95 61.20
N ALA A 537 45.32 -48.57 60.01
CA ALA A 537 46.05 -48.19 58.82
C ALA A 537 45.66 -46.80 58.30
N LEU A 538 44.35 -46.54 58.16
CA LEU A 538 43.82 -45.23 57.81
C LEU A 538 44.25 -44.17 58.81
N GLN A 539 44.13 -44.46 60.11
CA GLN A 539 44.50 -43.51 61.15
C GLN A 539 45.99 -43.13 61.06
N GLY A 540 46.89 -44.09 60.88
CA GLY A 540 48.33 -43.82 60.76
C GLY A 540 48.67 -43.02 59.51
N VAL A 541 48.19 -43.43 58.34
CA VAL A 541 48.43 -42.71 57.08
C VAL A 541 47.87 -41.29 57.15
N LEU A 542 46.71 -41.08 57.77
CA LEU A 542 46.14 -39.75 57.95
C LEU A 542 46.94 -38.87 58.94
N GLN A 543 47.55 -39.45 59.98
CA GLN A 543 48.50 -38.72 60.84
C GLN A 543 49.68 -38.18 60.02
N TYR A 544 50.28 -39.03 59.19
CA TYR A 544 51.36 -38.63 58.28
C TYR A 544 50.91 -37.54 57.30
N SER A 545 49.79 -37.77 56.61
CA SER A 545 49.27 -36.87 55.57
C SER A 545 48.93 -35.49 56.13
N LYS A 546 48.38 -35.41 57.34
CA LYS A 546 48.10 -34.14 58.01
C LYS A 546 49.38 -33.40 58.40
N ALA A 547 50.36 -34.10 58.95
CA ALA A 547 51.66 -33.50 59.28
C ALA A 547 52.34 -32.94 58.03
N ARG A 548 52.27 -33.67 56.92
CA ARG A 548 52.80 -33.21 55.62
C ARG A 548 52.07 -31.97 55.11
N ALA A 549 50.74 -31.97 55.11
CA ALA A 549 49.95 -30.80 54.69
C ALA A 549 50.22 -29.55 55.54
N GLN A 550 50.46 -29.71 56.85
CA GLN A 550 50.77 -28.61 57.76
C GLN A 550 52.16 -28.02 57.56
N GLY A 551 53.16 -28.86 57.23
CA GLY A 551 54.56 -28.46 57.21
C GLY A 551 55.08 -27.89 55.90
N THR A 552 54.42 -28.18 54.77
CA THR A 552 54.98 -27.88 53.43
C THR A 552 54.12 -26.95 52.59
N GLY A 553 52.89 -26.64 53.02
CA GLY A 553 51.92 -25.92 52.18
C GLY A 553 51.35 -26.76 51.03
N HIS A 554 51.60 -28.07 51.03
CA HIS A 554 51.01 -29.02 50.07
C HIS A 554 49.55 -29.30 50.40
N ARG A 555 48.77 -29.64 49.37
CA ARG A 555 47.45 -30.25 49.55
C ARG A 555 47.61 -31.76 49.51
N VAL A 556 47.23 -32.45 50.58
CA VAL A 556 47.42 -33.90 50.70
C VAL A 556 46.06 -34.59 50.77
N ALA A 557 45.87 -35.66 50.00
CA ALA A 557 44.73 -36.56 50.10
C ALA A 557 45.19 -38.01 50.28
N VAL A 558 44.34 -38.83 50.87
CA VAL A 558 44.54 -40.28 50.97
C VAL A 558 43.62 -40.97 49.98
N VAL A 559 44.12 -41.96 49.26
CA VAL A 559 43.33 -42.82 48.37
C VAL A 559 43.45 -44.25 48.88
N MET A 560 42.36 -44.81 49.39
CA MET A 560 42.32 -46.20 49.85
C MET A 560 41.81 -47.10 48.72
N LEU A 561 42.60 -48.09 48.33
CA LEU A 561 42.20 -49.17 47.43
C LEU A 561 41.95 -50.42 48.27
N THR A 562 40.72 -50.92 48.33
CA THR A 562 40.36 -52.06 49.21
C THR A 562 39.30 -52.96 48.59
N ASP A 563 39.36 -54.26 48.89
CA ASP A 563 38.38 -55.25 48.43
C ASP A 563 37.49 -55.82 49.55
N GLY A 564 37.66 -55.32 50.77
CA GLY A 564 36.99 -55.84 51.96
C GLY A 564 36.66 -54.77 53.00
N ILE A 565 36.10 -55.23 54.13
CA ILE A 565 35.77 -54.43 55.30
C ILE A 565 36.76 -54.71 56.46
N PRO A 566 36.82 -53.85 57.48
CA PRO A 566 37.68 -54.09 58.64
C PRO A 566 37.36 -55.44 59.32
N ASN A 567 38.36 -56.30 59.50
CA ASN A 567 38.19 -57.62 60.13
C ASN A 567 39.24 -57.96 61.22
N ASP A 568 40.16 -57.03 61.52
CA ASP A 568 41.20 -57.20 62.53
C ASP A 568 41.45 -55.90 63.33
N CYS A 569 42.23 -56.00 64.42
CA CYS A 569 42.60 -54.92 65.34
C CYS A 569 41.43 -54.33 66.16
N GLY A 570 40.66 -55.20 66.81
CA GLY A 570 39.60 -54.85 67.76
C GLY A 570 38.86 -56.07 68.31
N THR A 571 37.95 -55.89 69.27
CA THR A 571 37.09 -56.98 69.79
C THR A 571 35.91 -57.30 68.88
N ASN A 572 35.54 -56.37 67.97
CA ASN A 572 34.57 -56.55 66.90
C ASN A 572 34.78 -55.44 65.84
N PRO A 573 35.88 -55.51 65.08
CA PRO A 573 36.25 -54.47 64.11
C PRO A 573 35.13 -54.29 63.09
N SER A 574 34.80 -53.03 62.77
CA SER A 574 33.72 -52.72 61.83
C SER A 574 33.97 -51.44 61.05
N THR A 575 33.15 -51.20 60.01
CA THR A 575 33.17 -49.97 59.19
C THR A 575 33.15 -48.69 60.04
N ILE A 576 32.52 -48.70 61.22
CA ILE A 576 32.46 -47.52 62.10
C ILE A 576 33.84 -47.10 62.61
N ASP A 577 34.76 -48.05 62.80
CA ASP A 577 36.11 -47.78 63.29
C ASP A 577 36.91 -47.05 62.21
N ALA A 578 36.74 -47.44 60.95
CA ALA A 578 37.32 -46.73 59.81
C ALA A 578 36.69 -45.33 59.63
N VAL A 579 35.38 -45.19 59.79
CA VAL A 579 34.68 -43.88 59.79
C VAL A 579 35.25 -42.94 60.87
N ASN A 580 35.42 -43.45 62.08
CA ASN A 580 36.00 -42.70 63.21
C ASN A 580 37.47 -42.33 62.96
N ALA A 581 38.22 -43.17 62.24
CA ALA A 581 39.61 -42.90 61.88
C ALA A 581 39.74 -41.74 60.88
N VAL A 582 38.83 -41.62 59.91
CA VAL A 582 38.92 -40.60 58.83
C VAL A 582 38.31 -39.25 59.17
N GLN A 583 37.21 -39.23 59.94
CA GLN A 583 36.41 -38.04 60.27
C GLN A 583 37.24 -36.83 60.80
N PRO A 584 38.15 -36.99 61.77
CA PRO A 584 38.90 -35.86 62.33
C PRO A 584 39.80 -35.15 61.33
N TYR A 585 40.18 -35.83 60.25
CA TYR A 585 41.11 -35.32 59.23
C TYR A 585 40.37 -34.61 58.10
N ALA A 586 39.18 -35.09 57.74
CA ALA A 586 38.28 -34.42 56.80
C ALA A 586 37.74 -33.10 57.35
N ALA A 587 37.45 -33.05 58.66
CA ALA A 587 36.97 -31.85 59.35
C ALA A 587 38.09 -30.92 59.87
N GLY A 588 39.34 -31.37 59.81
CA GLY A 588 40.50 -30.66 60.35
C GLY A 588 40.99 -29.47 59.53
N THR A 589 41.98 -28.76 60.06
CA THR A 589 42.75 -27.73 59.31
C THR A 589 44.25 -28.06 59.39
N PRO A 590 44.94 -28.28 58.25
CA PRO A 590 44.41 -28.42 56.90
C PRO A 590 43.53 -29.67 56.77
N LYS A 591 42.59 -29.64 55.81
CA LYS A 591 41.73 -30.78 55.49
C LYS A 591 42.53 -31.83 54.72
N VAL A 592 42.39 -33.09 55.11
CA VAL A 592 42.96 -34.24 54.38
C VAL A 592 41.80 -35.14 53.96
N PRO A 593 41.30 -35.02 52.72
CA PRO A 593 40.20 -35.86 52.26
C PRO A 593 40.66 -37.31 52.06
N THR A 594 39.76 -38.25 52.29
CA THR A 594 39.99 -39.68 52.04
C THR A 594 39.06 -40.16 50.92
N TYR A 595 39.64 -40.54 49.80
CA TYR A 595 38.96 -41.20 48.69
C TYR A 595 38.98 -42.71 48.91
N VAL A 596 37.88 -43.38 48.61
CA VAL A 596 37.76 -44.84 48.71
C VAL A 596 37.46 -45.39 47.34
N VAL A 597 38.30 -46.30 46.86
CA VAL A 597 38.04 -47.12 45.67
C VAL A 597 37.79 -48.54 46.17
N GLY A 598 36.52 -48.93 46.12
CA GLY A 598 36.07 -50.26 46.51
C GLY A 598 36.19 -51.22 45.33
N VAL A 599 36.94 -52.31 45.52
CA VAL A 599 37.35 -53.21 44.45
C VAL A 599 36.61 -54.54 44.57
N GLY A 600 35.82 -54.91 43.57
CA GLY A 600 35.09 -56.17 43.60
C GLY A 600 34.01 -56.31 42.53
N ASP A 601 33.25 -57.40 42.61
CA ASP A 601 32.16 -57.72 41.69
C ASP A 601 30.80 -57.17 42.21
N PRO A 602 30.04 -56.41 41.41
CA PRO A 602 28.74 -55.90 41.83
C PRO A 602 27.73 -57.05 42.04
N GLY A 603 27.12 -57.11 43.22
CA GLY A 603 26.01 -58.04 43.51
C GLY A 603 26.40 -59.46 43.94
N GLN A 604 27.70 -59.75 44.11
CA GLN A 604 28.14 -60.97 44.79
C GLN A 604 28.15 -60.72 46.31
N SER A 605 27.30 -61.43 47.04
CA SER A 605 26.91 -61.19 48.44
C SER A 605 27.94 -61.57 49.50
N TYR A 606 29.16 -61.99 49.15
CA TYR A 606 30.14 -62.43 50.13
C TYR A 606 31.15 -61.30 50.36
N ASP A 607 30.89 -60.51 51.41
CA ASP A 607 31.85 -59.75 52.25
C ASP A 607 31.75 -58.22 52.34
N TRP A 608 30.84 -57.53 51.64
CA TRP A 608 30.66 -56.07 51.82
C TRP A 608 29.36 -55.52 51.22
N THR A 609 28.90 -54.34 51.69
CA THR A 609 27.86 -53.56 51.02
C THR A 609 28.40 -52.22 50.51
N PRO A 610 27.98 -51.72 49.33
CA PRO A 610 28.32 -50.36 48.86
C PRO A 610 28.05 -49.25 49.90
N ALA A 611 27.17 -49.51 50.87
CA ALA A 611 26.87 -48.60 51.95
C ALA A 611 28.06 -48.42 52.92
N ASP A 612 28.88 -49.45 53.14
CA ASP A 612 30.01 -49.41 54.07
C ASP A 612 31.11 -48.47 53.57
N TRP A 613 31.55 -48.64 52.33
CA TRP A 613 32.56 -47.76 51.73
C TRP A 613 32.06 -46.33 51.54
N ASN A 614 30.76 -46.15 51.24
CA ASN A 614 30.14 -44.83 51.20
C ASN A 614 30.19 -44.12 52.55
N GLN A 615 29.99 -44.84 53.67
CA GLN A 615 30.13 -44.23 54.99
C GLN A 615 31.55 -43.71 55.22
N ILE A 616 32.58 -44.48 54.82
CA ILE A 616 33.98 -44.08 54.96
C ILE A 616 34.31 -42.89 54.05
N ALA A 617 33.90 -42.92 52.77
CA ALA A 617 34.14 -41.83 51.83
C ALA A 617 33.43 -40.52 52.26
N ALA A 618 32.18 -40.62 52.71
CA ALA A 618 31.42 -39.48 53.24
C ALA A 618 32.09 -38.90 54.50
N ALA A 619 32.47 -39.78 55.43
CA ALA A 619 33.22 -39.42 56.64
C ALA A 619 34.58 -38.79 56.32
N GLY A 620 35.24 -39.26 55.26
CA GLY A 620 36.48 -38.76 54.71
C GLY A 620 36.34 -37.46 53.89
N GLY A 621 35.13 -36.92 53.76
CA GLY A 621 34.86 -35.64 53.09
C GLY A 621 34.81 -35.69 51.56
N THR A 622 34.75 -36.88 50.95
CA THR A 622 34.72 -37.07 49.49
C THR A 622 33.35 -37.49 48.96
N GLY A 623 32.42 -37.82 49.86
CA GLY A 623 31.01 -38.03 49.54
C GLY A 623 30.68 -39.49 49.23
N GLN A 624 31.06 -39.98 48.05
CA GLN A 624 30.79 -41.36 47.63
C GLN A 624 32.08 -42.10 47.29
N PHE A 625 32.06 -43.42 47.42
CA PHE A 625 33.17 -44.26 46.98
C PHE A 625 33.17 -44.43 45.46
N TYR A 626 34.31 -44.85 44.91
CA TYR A 626 34.50 -45.23 43.51
C TYR A 626 34.44 -46.75 43.36
N GLU A 627 33.74 -47.25 42.35
CA GLU A 627 33.44 -48.68 42.19
C GLU A 627 34.39 -49.31 41.16
N GLY A 628 35.46 -49.95 41.64
CA GLY A 628 36.51 -50.55 40.81
C GLY A 628 36.23 -52.00 40.43
N LYS A 629 35.62 -52.24 39.26
CA LYS A 629 35.21 -53.60 38.80
C LYS A 629 36.23 -54.28 37.91
N SER A 630 37.28 -53.56 37.51
CA SER A 630 38.35 -54.03 36.65
C SER A 630 39.57 -53.14 36.81
N GLN A 631 40.73 -53.58 36.33
CA GLN A 631 41.94 -52.74 36.30
C GLN A 631 41.70 -51.40 35.57
N ALA A 632 40.93 -51.41 34.48
CA ALA A 632 40.64 -50.21 33.70
C ALA A 632 39.74 -49.23 34.45
N GLU A 633 38.74 -49.73 35.17
CA GLU A 633 37.85 -48.89 35.99
C GLU A 633 38.59 -48.32 37.20
N ILE A 634 39.42 -49.11 37.89
CA ILE A 634 40.26 -48.60 38.98
C ILE A 634 41.19 -47.48 38.49
N LEU A 635 41.77 -47.62 37.28
CA LEU A 635 42.57 -46.55 36.67
C LEU A 635 41.73 -45.30 36.39
N ALA A 636 40.54 -45.48 35.81
CA ALA A 636 39.62 -44.37 35.55
C ALA A 636 39.21 -43.65 36.84
N ASP A 637 39.02 -44.38 37.93
CA ASP A 637 38.72 -43.83 39.26
C ASP A 637 39.90 -43.04 39.81
N LEU A 638 41.13 -43.57 39.71
CA LEU A 638 42.34 -42.84 40.09
C LEU A 638 42.53 -41.56 39.26
N ASP A 639 42.24 -41.60 37.96
CA ASP A 639 42.28 -40.43 37.08
C ASP A 639 41.20 -39.39 37.43
N ALA A 640 40.00 -39.85 37.81
CA ALA A 640 38.93 -39.00 38.29
C ALA A 640 39.29 -38.34 39.62
N ILE A 641 39.92 -39.07 40.54
CA ILE A 641 40.43 -38.55 41.82
C ILE A 641 41.53 -37.51 41.57
N ARG A 642 42.50 -37.80 40.68
CA ARG A 642 43.49 -36.81 40.23
C ARG A 642 42.80 -35.55 39.76
N THR A 643 41.81 -35.66 38.89
CA THR A 643 41.12 -34.50 38.30
C THR A 643 40.37 -33.72 39.38
N ALA A 644 39.64 -34.40 40.26
CA ALA A 644 38.89 -33.77 41.34
C ALA A 644 39.81 -33.05 42.33
N PHE A 645 40.95 -33.66 42.70
CA PHE A 645 41.82 -33.12 43.73
C PHE A 645 42.87 -32.14 43.21
N ALA A 646 43.40 -32.35 41.99
CA ALA A 646 44.42 -31.49 41.38
C ALA A 646 43.86 -30.16 40.83
N THR A 647 42.54 -29.97 40.79
CA THR A 647 41.97 -28.65 40.54
C THR A 647 42.30 -27.72 41.71
N CYS A 648 42.95 -26.60 41.40
CA CYS A 648 43.24 -25.52 42.33
C CYS A 648 41.89 -24.89 42.73
N PRO A 649 41.58 -24.77 44.05
CA PRO A 649 40.30 -24.22 44.51
C PRO A 649 40.12 -22.75 44.12
#